data_AF-A0AA43KXB0-F1
#
_entry.id   AF-A0AA43KXB0-F1
#
_cell.length_a   1.000
_cell.length_b   1.000
_cell.length_c   1.000
_cell.angle_alpha   90.00
_cell.angle_beta   90.00
_cell.angle_gamma   90.00
#
_symmetry.space_group_name_H-M   'P 1'
#
loop_
_entity.id
_entity.type
_entity.pdbx_description
1 polymer ?
#
loop_
_entity_poly.entity_id
_entity_poly.type
_entity_poly.pdbx_seq_one_letter_code
_entity_poly.pdbx_strand_id
1 'polypeptide(L)'
;MKSIIKIFMVLVLHILCLQLSAQAGRIMNADGKTDTYKLIESYGYGIEVPDCGHPIKHITQVYDNDLKKWVFAFTLHIDLDDDRCGAQDRQRAEIKTFGVSPESMKGHRGKTHQYKWKFKLDKDFKPAPNFCHIHQVKADAGPNAGAPIITLTPRLKGDKEVLQYHVVTKENKSTILSEIDLDLVKGEWVEATETVLHDRSGSVEMELKRLSDGTILFRAKRDNVDLWRDGARFNRPKYGIYRSLKDRDQRRDESVLYTDIEFIEVSDKDSKREKAGWEQATEVENTLRALASSWKTFNVINFGAIGDNVYDCSPAFEKTLQTCGKFGGGTVIVPKGTYRMDKSLDLPSNIHLQFEDGAVLAFSPDIPTSYLISCGDVENVLLSGKGRIMGNGQGINLLNSKNILIENWDIDSRGNILSIKSEKVCRDIIIRNTYFRRTANSAIIIDSNTSGEIRNVFVENNTFGEVPVHIVHLKSGNNRGGTIEDIWMKNNNSEGYLCQTAFRIDQADGKIPQNGASTPVLWYNYYENFTNLNAADKGIYLNAIPQSRSPIESVWFKDIQISGVKETLVKNTNRDIYIKNVSTKPVTLFDAAASTVPGARLDYKQGEAPELWSVATAQSTMARWPDYTKAYFNAWTYVNSYMACGFERLYKDTGDKTYLEYIKRYIDNFIDKDGNFIAVANEKGIVRAPNVCDNLDNMMPGNSLVMLYEHYKDKRYKKAADYILHCMKNYPGNNDGGFWHSRGMHGQMWIDGIFMGQMFLLRYGRSIGDSKYAYDEAIRQITAYAKRGERGNSGLYVHGIYEAGHGNRECRWATAENPQSSDVWGEGLGWYALVLVEALETIPPKHKGYNELKDIYIRLAKGLKNTQDPKTGGWYQVVDKGDQPDNWIETSGSAMFTYAIQQGINLGILKKEDYSEVVKNGYNAIVNHAKINERGLVDIYEACDGLGVQTSYEKYINYRKSLNAKEAYVGFLWATEIVERDTIKKSKR
;
A
#
# COMPACT_ATOMS: atom_id res chain seq x y z
N MET A 1 -41.89 10.52 -7.14
CA MET A 1 -40.59 10.57 -7.86
C MET A 1 -40.05 12.00 -8.07
N LYS A 2 -40.78 12.93 -8.70
CA LYS A 2 -40.28 14.30 -8.96
C LYS A 2 -39.94 15.13 -7.69
N SER A 3 -40.65 14.93 -6.59
CA SER A 3 -40.36 15.63 -5.31
C SER A 3 -39.16 15.05 -4.55
N ILE A 4 -38.91 13.74 -4.68
CA ILE A 4 -37.75 13.07 -4.08
C ILE A 4 -36.48 13.45 -4.85
N ILE A 5 -36.55 13.56 -6.18
CA ILE A 5 -35.44 14.02 -7.02
C ILE A 5 -35.09 15.48 -6.72
N LYS A 6 -36.07 16.37 -6.45
CA LYS A 6 -35.79 17.76 -6.03
C LYS A 6 -35.13 17.86 -4.65
N ILE A 7 -35.55 17.03 -3.68
CA ILE A 7 -34.94 17.00 -2.34
C ILE A 7 -33.51 16.43 -2.44
N PHE A 8 -33.29 15.39 -3.26
CA PHE A 8 -31.96 14.83 -3.50
C PHE A 8 -31.04 15.81 -4.25
N MET A 9 -31.54 16.57 -5.24
CA MET A 9 -30.77 17.59 -5.94
C MET A 9 -30.41 18.78 -5.04
N VAL A 10 -31.30 19.21 -4.14
CA VAL A 10 -31.03 20.31 -3.19
C VAL A 10 -30.06 19.86 -2.09
N LEU A 11 -30.12 18.60 -1.66
CA LEU A 11 -29.17 18.02 -0.70
C LEU A 11 -27.80 17.80 -1.34
N VAL A 12 -27.74 17.35 -2.60
CA VAL A 12 -26.49 17.19 -3.36
C VAL A 12 -25.89 18.56 -3.73
N LEU A 13 -26.69 19.58 -4.04
CA LEU A 13 -26.18 20.96 -4.20
C LEU A 13 -25.68 21.56 -2.87
N HIS A 14 -26.35 21.29 -1.75
CA HIS A 14 -25.87 21.74 -0.43
C HIS A 14 -24.58 21.03 -0.01
N ILE A 15 -24.43 19.74 -0.33
CA ILE A 15 -23.22 18.96 -0.04
C ILE A 15 -22.08 19.35 -1.01
N LEU A 16 -22.37 19.66 -2.29
CA LEU A 16 -21.37 20.22 -3.20
C LEU A 16 -20.95 21.66 -2.82
N CYS A 17 -21.87 22.50 -2.33
CA CYS A 17 -21.53 23.83 -1.82
C CYS A 17 -20.76 23.79 -0.49
N LEU A 18 -20.96 22.75 0.34
CA LEU A 18 -20.20 22.51 1.56
C LEU A 18 -18.82 21.87 1.32
N GLN A 19 -18.59 21.22 0.17
CA GLN A 19 -17.27 20.69 -0.22
C GLN A 19 -16.46 21.60 -1.15
N LEU A 20 -17.05 22.67 -1.69
CA LEU A 20 -16.34 23.74 -2.40
C LEU A 20 -16.02 24.96 -1.52
N SER A 21 -16.25 24.90 -0.21
CA SER A 21 -15.97 26.00 0.73
C SER A 21 -14.95 25.68 1.84
N ALA A 22 -14.30 24.51 1.81
CA ALA A 22 -13.29 24.13 2.80
C ALA A 22 -11.85 24.58 2.44
N GLN A 23 -11.68 25.42 1.42
CA GLN A 23 -10.36 25.93 0.99
C GLN A 23 -10.44 27.39 0.55
N ALA A 24 -11.08 28.24 1.36
CA ALA A 24 -11.06 29.69 1.23
C ALA A 24 -10.58 30.31 2.56
N GLY A 25 -9.66 31.28 2.50
CA GLY A 25 -9.16 32.00 3.67
C GLY A 25 -10.32 32.54 4.50
N ARG A 26 -10.33 32.23 5.80
CA ARG A 26 -11.41 32.68 6.69
C ARG A 26 -11.17 34.17 7.01
N ILE A 27 -11.88 35.05 6.33
CA ILE A 27 -11.75 36.51 6.51
C ILE A 27 -12.33 36.90 7.88
N MET A 28 -11.50 37.47 8.75
CA MET A 28 -11.92 37.98 10.05
C MET A 28 -12.47 39.40 9.94
N ASN A 29 -13.74 39.56 10.31
CA ASN A 29 -14.46 40.82 10.32
C ASN A 29 -15.13 41.05 11.69
N ALA A 30 -15.21 42.32 12.09
CA ALA A 30 -16.02 42.74 13.23
C ALA A 30 -17.52 42.67 12.85
N ASP A 31 -18.38 42.37 13.83
CA ASP A 31 -19.82 42.20 13.63
C ASP A 31 -20.68 43.17 14.45
N GLY A 32 -20.08 43.90 15.39
CA GLY A 32 -20.75 44.86 16.26
C GLY A 32 -21.70 44.25 17.30
N LYS A 33 -21.70 42.92 17.44
CA LYS A 33 -22.66 42.16 18.25
C LYS A 33 -21.99 41.22 19.23
N THR A 34 -20.97 40.50 18.78
CA THR A 34 -20.22 39.53 19.59
C THR A 34 -19.21 40.28 20.45
N ASP A 35 -18.94 39.78 21.66
CA ASP A 35 -17.81 40.26 22.46
C ASP A 35 -16.52 40.22 21.63
N THR A 36 -15.78 41.34 21.60
CA THR A 36 -14.65 41.53 20.69
C THR A 36 -13.56 40.46 20.87
N TYR A 37 -13.24 40.08 22.11
CA TYR A 37 -12.17 39.13 22.38
C TYR A 37 -12.59 37.71 22.03
N LYS A 38 -13.82 37.33 22.42
CA LYS A 38 -14.39 36.03 22.01
C LYS A 38 -14.47 35.91 20.48
N LEU A 39 -14.81 37.00 19.79
CA LEU A 39 -14.86 37.00 18.33
C LEU A 39 -13.45 36.73 17.75
N ILE A 40 -12.44 37.49 18.17
CA ILE A 40 -11.04 37.31 17.72
C ILE A 40 -10.51 35.90 18.01
N GLU A 41 -10.74 35.38 19.22
CA GLU A 41 -10.33 34.03 19.62
C GLU A 41 -11.05 32.95 18.81
N SER A 42 -12.31 33.18 18.40
CA SER A 42 -13.07 32.23 17.57
C SER A 42 -12.50 32.06 16.15
N TYR A 43 -11.72 33.05 15.68
CA TYR A 43 -10.92 32.96 14.44
C TYR A 43 -9.53 32.37 14.69
N GLY A 44 -9.18 32.02 15.94
CA GLY A 44 -7.92 31.36 16.29
C GLY A 44 -6.76 32.32 16.56
N TYR A 45 -7.01 33.62 16.76
CA TYR A 45 -5.99 34.59 17.13
C TYR A 45 -5.85 34.69 18.66
N GLY A 46 -4.61 34.85 19.12
CA GLY A 46 -4.29 35.17 20.51
C GLY A 46 -4.13 36.66 20.69
N ILE A 47 -4.53 37.16 21.86
CA ILE A 47 -4.57 38.60 22.18
C ILE A 47 -3.36 38.98 23.04
N GLU A 48 -2.72 40.10 22.73
CA GLU A 48 -1.61 40.69 23.46
C GLU A 48 -1.89 42.17 23.75
N VAL A 49 -2.47 42.44 24.93
CA VAL A 49 -2.94 43.76 25.39
C VAL A 49 -2.60 43.97 26.88
N PRO A 50 -2.60 45.22 27.40
CA PRO A 50 -2.28 45.55 28.79
C PRO A 50 -3.49 45.52 29.75
N ASP A 51 -4.62 44.91 29.36
CA ASP A 51 -5.86 44.81 30.14
C ASP A 51 -5.72 44.29 31.59
N CYS A 52 -4.63 43.60 31.93
CA CYS A 52 -4.38 43.15 33.31
C CYS A 52 -3.98 44.31 34.25
N GLY A 53 -3.54 45.46 33.72
CA GLY A 53 -3.11 46.61 34.50
C GLY A 53 -4.25 47.57 34.85
N HIS A 54 -5.34 47.56 34.09
CA HIS A 54 -6.48 48.45 34.25
C HIS A 54 -7.71 47.94 33.46
N PRO A 55 -8.95 48.34 33.81
CA PRO A 55 -10.16 47.72 33.27
C PRO A 55 -10.50 48.12 31.81
N ILE A 56 -9.67 48.94 31.15
CA ILE A 56 -9.95 49.43 29.80
C ILE A 56 -9.64 48.33 28.79
N LYS A 57 -10.54 48.16 27.80
CA LYS A 57 -10.36 47.22 26.69
C LYS A 57 -9.65 47.89 25.53
N HIS A 58 -8.54 47.30 25.09
CA HIS A 58 -7.67 47.87 24.06
C HIS A 58 -8.01 47.43 22.65
N ILE A 59 -8.89 46.43 22.50
CA ILE A 59 -9.46 46.09 21.20
C ILE A 59 -10.98 46.14 21.30
N THR A 60 -11.59 47.03 20.53
CA THR A 60 -13.04 47.24 20.50
C THR A 60 -13.56 47.12 19.07
N GLN A 61 -14.89 47.12 18.90
CA GLN A 61 -15.54 47.19 17.61
C GLN A 61 -16.20 48.55 17.46
N VAL A 62 -15.88 49.26 16.38
CA VAL A 62 -16.43 50.59 16.06
C VAL A 62 -17.06 50.55 14.67
N TYR A 63 -18.15 51.29 14.48
CA TYR A 63 -18.78 51.40 13.16
C TYR A 63 -18.04 52.46 12.34
N ASP A 64 -17.48 52.06 11.20
CA ASP A 64 -16.78 52.95 10.28
C ASP A 64 -17.73 53.44 9.18
N ASN A 65 -17.84 54.76 9.02
CA ASN A 65 -18.76 55.38 8.08
C ASN A 65 -18.30 55.31 6.62
N ASP A 66 -16.99 55.21 6.38
CA ASP A 66 -16.45 55.17 5.01
C ASP A 66 -16.69 53.79 4.40
N LEU A 67 -16.43 52.72 5.16
CA LEU A 67 -16.67 51.33 4.74
C LEU A 67 -18.10 50.84 5.03
N LYS A 68 -18.89 51.60 5.79
CA LYS A 68 -20.26 51.26 6.23
C LYS A 68 -20.36 49.90 6.92
N LYS A 69 -19.35 49.55 7.72
CA LYS A 69 -19.30 48.29 8.47
C LYS A 69 -18.60 48.45 9.82
N TRP A 70 -18.80 47.47 10.69
CA TRP A 70 -18.03 47.35 11.92
C TRP A 70 -16.58 46.95 11.61
N VAL A 71 -15.64 47.58 12.30
CA VAL A 71 -14.20 47.33 12.20
C VAL A 71 -13.60 47.19 13.60
N PHE A 72 -12.42 46.57 13.71
CA PHE A 72 -11.70 46.48 14.98
C PHE A 72 -10.88 47.74 15.21
N ALA A 73 -10.97 48.34 16.40
CA ALA A 73 -10.12 49.45 16.82
C ALA A 73 -9.12 48.97 17.87
N PHE A 74 -7.82 49.08 17.56
CA PHE A 74 -6.71 48.77 18.47
C PHE A 74 -6.18 50.06 19.05
N THR A 75 -6.47 50.31 20.33
CA THR A 75 -6.22 51.59 21.00
C THR A 75 -5.10 51.46 22.02
N LEU A 76 -4.23 52.46 22.07
CA LEU A 76 -3.20 52.62 23.10
C LEU A 76 -3.31 53.98 23.79
N HIS A 77 -3.23 54.00 25.12
CA HIS A 77 -3.24 55.19 25.98
C HIS A 77 -1.85 55.48 26.51
N ILE A 78 -1.33 56.68 26.27
CA ILE A 78 0.08 57.03 26.55
C ILE A 78 0.48 56.94 28.03
N ASP A 79 -0.49 57.09 28.93
CA ASP A 79 -0.27 57.16 30.37
C ASP A 79 -0.60 55.88 31.13
N LEU A 80 -1.37 54.97 30.53
CA LEU A 80 -1.90 53.78 31.21
C LEU A 80 -1.27 52.48 30.74
N ASP A 81 -0.86 52.42 29.48
CA ASP A 81 -0.60 51.15 28.81
C ASP A 81 0.89 50.79 28.78
N ASP A 82 1.20 49.49 28.84
CA ASP A 82 2.54 48.91 28.74
C ASP A 82 2.59 47.69 27.76
N ASP A 83 3.66 46.87 27.78
CA ASP A 83 3.68 45.58 27.06
C ASP A 83 3.21 44.42 27.94
N ARG A 84 1.88 44.19 27.95
CA ARG A 84 1.20 43.05 28.57
C ARG A 84 1.44 42.97 30.09
N CYS A 85 1.29 44.08 30.79
CA CYS A 85 1.50 44.21 32.24
C CYS A 85 2.94 43.86 32.65
N GLY A 86 3.88 44.25 31.80
CA GLY A 86 5.26 43.84 31.87
C GLY A 86 6.21 44.99 31.61
N ALA A 87 6.77 45.04 30.41
CA ALA A 87 7.81 46.02 30.08
C ALA A 87 7.21 47.43 29.94
N GLN A 88 7.77 48.39 30.67
CA GLN A 88 7.30 49.78 30.77
C GLN A 88 7.95 50.73 29.74
N ASP A 89 8.89 50.24 28.93
CA ASP A 89 9.60 51.04 27.91
C ASP A 89 8.86 51.10 26.55
N ARG A 90 7.68 50.49 26.46
CA ARG A 90 6.92 50.28 25.23
C ARG A 90 5.45 49.91 25.52
N GLN A 91 4.59 50.03 24.50
CA GLN A 91 3.16 49.70 24.58
C GLN A 91 2.76 48.69 23.51
N ARG A 92 1.82 47.78 23.83
CA ARG A 92 1.31 46.80 22.86
C ARG A 92 -0.20 46.61 22.94
N ALA A 93 -0.87 46.77 21.81
CA ALA A 93 -2.19 46.21 21.56
C ALA A 93 -2.13 45.45 20.22
N GLU A 94 -1.97 44.13 20.27
CA GLU A 94 -1.83 43.27 19.09
C GLU A 94 -2.64 41.98 19.20
N ILE A 95 -2.97 41.41 18.05
CA ILE A 95 -3.35 40.00 17.91
C ILE A 95 -2.25 39.24 17.18
N LYS A 96 -2.15 37.94 17.41
CA LYS A 96 -1.16 37.06 16.77
C LYS A 96 -1.69 35.68 16.52
N THR A 97 -1.10 34.95 15.58
CA THR A 97 -1.26 33.49 15.56
C THR A 97 -0.28 32.85 16.55
N PHE A 98 -0.66 31.73 17.14
CA PHE A 98 0.07 31.04 18.20
C PHE A 98 -0.18 29.53 18.17
N GLY A 99 0.30 28.81 19.19
CA GLY A 99 0.37 27.34 19.18
C GLY A 99 -0.96 26.65 18.85
N VAL A 100 -2.09 27.16 19.36
CA VAL A 100 -3.42 26.57 19.15
C VAL A 100 -4.17 27.12 17.94
N SER A 101 -3.62 28.12 17.24
CA SER A 101 -4.23 28.64 16.01
C SER A 101 -4.36 27.52 14.96
N PRO A 102 -5.37 27.57 14.08
CA PRO A 102 -5.45 26.65 12.94
C PRO A 102 -4.13 26.55 12.18
N GLU A 103 -3.78 25.35 11.69
CA GLU A 103 -2.52 25.14 10.96
C GLU A 103 -2.47 25.98 9.68
N SER A 104 -3.61 26.22 9.05
CA SER A 104 -3.78 27.10 7.89
C SER A 104 -3.54 28.59 8.19
N MET A 105 -3.18 28.97 9.42
CA MET A 105 -2.86 30.35 9.84
C MET A 105 -1.41 30.49 10.33
N LYS A 106 -0.59 29.47 10.09
CA LYS A 106 0.80 29.39 10.56
C LYS A 106 1.72 29.31 9.35
N GLY A 107 2.67 30.24 9.28
CA GLY A 107 3.67 30.28 8.22
C GLY A 107 4.70 29.17 8.39
N HIS A 108 4.48 27.99 7.81
CA HIS A 108 5.42 26.86 7.89
C HIS A 108 6.58 26.99 6.91
N ARG A 109 7.70 26.35 7.26
CA ARG A 109 8.90 26.43 6.44
C ARG A 109 8.63 25.85 5.06
N GLY A 110 9.11 26.54 4.03
CA GLY A 110 8.92 26.17 2.65
C GLY A 110 7.51 26.45 2.12
N LYS A 111 6.57 26.94 2.92
CA LYS A 111 5.24 27.32 2.45
C LYS A 111 5.17 28.79 2.07
N THR A 112 4.32 29.07 1.08
CA THR A 112 3.99 30.43 0.66
C THR A 112 2.64 30.82 1.25
N HIS A 113 2.60 31.94 1.95
CA HIS A 113 1.36 32.49 2.47
C HIS A 113 1.15 33.89 1.92
N GLN A 114 -0.11 34.24 1.71
CA GLN A 114 -0.57 35.57 1.41
C GLN A 114 -1.41 36.08 2.57
N TYR A 115 -0.95 37.16 3.18
CA TYR A 115 -1.65 37.95 4.19
C TYR A 115 -2.38 39.08 3.48
N LYS A 116 -3.67 39.23 3.73
CA LYS A 116 -4.44 40.39 3.30
C LYS A 116 -5.10 41.04 4.50
N TRP A 117 -5.06 42.36 4.56
CA TRP A 117 -5.80 43.10 5.57
C TRP A 117 -6.03 44.53 5.10
N LYS A 118 -7.02 45.17 5.70
CA LYS A 118 -7.23 46.61 5.56
C LYS A 118 -6.95 47.30 6.87
N PHE A 119 -6.30 48.45 6.81
CA PHE A 119 -6.07 49.29 7.98
C PHE A 119 -6.30 50.77 7.68
N LYS A 120 -6.55 51.54 8.75
CA LYS A 120 -6.64 53.00 8.71
C LYS A 120 -5.92 53.59 9.91
N LEU A 121 -5.05 54.55 9.64
CA LEU A 121 -4.41 55.37 10.68
C LEU A 121 -5.26 56.63 10.90
N ASP A 122 -5.23 57.16 12.13
CA ASP A 122 -5.82 58.46 12.41
C ASP A 122 -5.18 59.55 11.52
N LYS A 123 -5.95 60.57 11.15
CA LYS A 123 -5.46 61.68 10.33
C LYS A 123 -4.30 62.44 11.01
N ASP A 124 -4.27 62.44 12.34
CA ASP A 124 -3.29 63.11 13.19
C ASP A 124 -2.34 62.11 13.86
N PHE A 125 -2.21 60.89 13.30
CA PHE A 125 -1.38 59.80 13.85
C PHE A 125 0.09 60.22 13.99
N LYS A 126 0.68 59.99 15.18
CA LYS A 126 2.08 60.34 15.48
C LYS A 126 2.98 59.10 15.61
N PRO A 127 3.84 58.79 14.62
CA PRO A 127 4.75 57.65 14.70
C PRO A 127 5.89 57.88 15.71
N ALA A 128 6.47 56.80 16.23
CA ALA A 128 7.65 56.87 17.10
C ALA A 128 8.96 56.83 16.27
N PRO A 129 10.05 57.50 16.71
CA PRO A 129 11.33 57.54 15.99
C PRO A 129 12.15 56.27 16.19
N ASN A 130 11.94 55.56 17.31
CA ASN A 130 12.58 54.29 17.62
C ASN A 130 11.92 53.13 16.85
N PHE A 131 10.76 52.67 17.32
CA PHE A 131 9.94 51.70 16.60
C PHE A 131 8.45 51.96 16.87
N CYS A 132 7.62 51.79 15.83
CA CYS A 132 6.16 51.73 15.88
C CYS A 132 5.71 50.77 14.77
N HIS A 133 5.39 49.53 15.11
CA HIS A 133 4.98 48.51 14.15
C HIS A 133 3.46 48.38 14.16
N ILE A 134 2.86 48.35 12.97
CA ILE A 134 1.43 48.08 12.78
C ILE A 134 1.16 46.67 12.23
N HIS A 135 2.15 46.09 11.54
CA HIS A 135 2.16 44.67 11.17
C HIS A 135 3.55 44.08 11.36
N GLN A 136 3.60 42.83 11.79
CA GLN A 136 4.86 42.09 11.94
C GLN A 136 4.68 40.62 11.57
N VAL A 137 5.71 40.01 10.97
CA VAL A 137 5.86 38.55 10.93
C VAL A 137 7.01 38.17 11.85
N LYS A 138 6.77 37.24 12.78
CA LYS A 138 7.74 36.79 13.79
C LYS A 138 7.85 35.28 13.83
N ALA A 139 9.03 34.77 14.17
CA ALA A 139 9.14 33.36 14.56
C ALA A 139 8.38 33.12 15.87
N ASP A 140 7.78 31.94 16.02
CA ASP A 140 7.05 31.59 17.23
C ASP A 140 7.98 31.20 18.39
N ALA A 141 9.11 30.56 18.08
CA ALA A 141 10.08 29.98 19.01
C ALA A 141 11.51 30.02 18.43
N GLY A 142 12.50 29.69 19.26
CA GLY A 142 13.92 29.70 18.92
C GLY A 142 14.71 30.86 19.54
N PRO A 143 16.06 30.79 19.55
CA PRO A 143 16.93 31.76 20.22
C PRO A 143 16.75 33.21 19.73
N ASN A 144 16.30 33.41 18.49
CA ASN A 144 16.09 34.73 17.89
C ASN A 144 14.60 35.09 17.65
N ALA A 145 13.67 34.42 18.34
CA ALA A 145 12.23 34.63 18.15
C ALA A 145 11.70 36.00 18.65
N GLY A 146 12.51 36.72 19.43
CA GLY A 146 12.16 38.05 19.93
C GLY A 146 12.13 39.13 18.84
N ALA A 147 12.99 39.01 17.82
CA ALA A 147 13.10 39.99 16.73
C ALA A 147 12.05 39.72 15.63
N PRO A 148 11.47 40.78 15.02
CA PRO A 148 10.65 40.61 13.83
C PRO A 148 11.48 40.08 12.65
N ILE A 149 10.81 39.38 11.74
CA ILE A 149 11.36 38.94 10.45
C ILE A 149 10.95 39.95 9.38
N ILE A 150 9.69 40.40 9.43
CA ILE A 150 9.12 41.40 8.51
C ILE A 150 8.35 42.42 9.35
N THR A 151 8.40 43.70 8.99
CA THR A 151 7.58 44.75 9.63
C THR A 151 7.02 45.77 8.64
N LEU A 152 5.80 46.25 8.91
CA LEU A 152 5.26 47.49 8.36
C LEU A 152 5.23 48.53 9.49
N THR A 153 5.96 49.63 9.30
CA THR A 153 6.39 50.51 10.41
C THR A 153 6.21 51.98 10.06
N PRO A 154 5.20 52.67 10.61
CA PRO A 154 5.21 54.13 10.70
C PRO A 154 6.41 54.61 11.53
N ARG A 155 7.17 55.58 11.03
CA ARG A 155 8.37 56.07 11.72
C ARG A 155 8.56 57.57 11.55
N LEU A 156 8.98 58.22 12.62
CA LEU A 156 9.54 59.58 12.57
C LEU A 156 11.05 59.50 12.31
N LYS A 157 11.49 59.95 11.13
CA LYS A 157 12.89 59.90 10.67
C LYS A 157 13.40 61.33 10.51
N GLY A 158 14.04 61.85 11.56
CA GLY A 158 14.34 63.27 11.65
C GLY A 158 13.04 64.07 11.81
N ASP A 159 12.75 64.94 10.86
CA ASP A 159 11.52 65.74 10.75
C ASP A 159 10.46 65.11 9.84
N LYS A 160 10.74 63.97 9.20
CA LYS A 160 9.85 63.32 8.24
C LYS A 160 9.12 62.13 8.83
N GLU A 161 7.82 62.04 8.58
CA GLU A 161 7.00 60.88 8.91
C GLU A 161 6.90 59.96 7.69
N VAL A 162 7.29 58.69 7.86
CA VAL A 162 7.34 57.72 6.77
C VAL A 162 6.68 56.40 7.16
N LEU A 163 6.18 55.67 6.17
CA LEU A 163 5.79 54.26 6.31
C LEU A 163 6.85 53.38 5.65
N GLN A 164 7.48 52.51 6.44
CA GLN A 164 8.57 51.65 5.97
C GLN A 164 8.16 50.17 6.01
N TYR A 165 8.50 49.44 4.94
CA TYR A 165 8.39 47.99 4.86
C TYR A 165 9.77 47.34 4.95
N HIS A 166 10.02 46.58 6.02
CA HIS A 166 11.34 46.03 6.33
C HIS A 166 11.36 44.51 6.26
N VAL A 167 12.53 43.97 5.90
CA VAL A 167 12.92 42.61 6.25
C VAL A 167 14.14 42.65 7.15
N VAL A 168 14.08 41.90 8.24
CA VAL A 168 15.19 41.70 9.17
C VAL A 168 15.72 40.29 8.95
N THR A 169 17.03 40.15 8.83
CA THR A 169 17.72 38.86 8.67
C THR A 169 18.02 38.23 10.04
N LYS A 170 18.47 36.96 10.08
CA LYS A 170 18.80 36.28 11.35
C LYS A 170 19.96 36.94 12.11
N GLU A 171 20.86 37.63 11.40
CA GLU A 171 21.94 38.44 11.97
C GLU A 171 21.45 39.81 12.50
N ASN A 172 20.12 39.99 12.59
CA ASN A 172 19.46 41.22 13.01
C ASN A 172 19.78 42.44 12.13
N LYS A 173 20.20 42.22 10.88
CA LYS A 173 20.39 43.29 9.89
C LYS A 173 19.05 43.59 9.24
N SER A 174 18.56 44.82 9.40
CA SER A 174 17.33 45.32 8.79
C SER A 174 17.61 45.91 7.40
N THR A 175 16.79 45.54 6.40
CA THR A 175 16.77 46.15 5.07
C THR A 175 15.40 46.76 4.81
N ILE A 176 15.35 48.02 4.39
CA ILE A 176 14.13 48.68 3.92
C ILE A 176 13.89 48.24 2.48
N LEU A 177 12.72 47.66 2.19
CA LEU A 177 12.31 47.29 0.83
C LEU A 177 11.47 48.38 0.16
N SER A 178 10.75 49.18 0.95
CA SER A 178 10.00 50.36 0.49
C SER A 178 9.84 51.38 1.62
N GLU A 179 9.80 52.66 1.25
CA GLU A 179 9.58 53.82 2.13
C GLU A 179 8.68 54.81 1.37
N ILE A 180 7.54 55.18 1.96
CA ILE A 180 6.65 56.23 1.43
C ILE A 180 6.37 57.28 2.50
N ASP A 181 5.90 58.45 2.06
CA ASP A 181 5.38 59.49 2.96
C ASP A 181 4.16 58.96 3.74
N LEU A 182 4.15 59.15 5.06
CA LEU A 182 3.05 58.69 5.92
C LEU A 182 1.75 59.46 5.66
N ASP A 183 1.81 60.70 5.16
CA ASP A 183 0.62 61.50 4.80
C ASP A 183 -0.23 60.82 3.71
N LEU A 184 0.36 59.93 2.91
CA LEU A 184 -0.37 59.19 1.87
C LEU A 184 -1.36 58.15 2.43
N VAL A 185 -1.21 57.78 3.71
CA VAL A 185 -2.02 56.75 4.39
C VAL A 185 -2.78 57.26 5.61
N LYS A 186 -2.43 58.42 6.19
CA LYS A 186 -3.14 59.00 7.34
C LYS A 186 -4.55 59.42 6.94
N GLY A 187 -5.55 59.00 7.73
CA GLY A 187 -6.96 59.29 7.47
C GLY A 187 -7.58 58.50 6.31
N GLU A 188 -6.83 57.64 5.63
CA GLU A 188 -7.27 56.87 4.47
C GLU A 188 -7.35 55.36 4.80
N TRP A 189 -8.32 54.66 4.23
CA TRP A 189 -8.34 53.20 4.26
C TRP A 189 -7.37 52.63 3.22
N VAL A 190 -6.49 51.73 3.66
CA VAL A 190 -5.47 51.08 2.83
C VAL A 190 -5.61 49.58 2.92
N GLU A 191 -5.60 48.91 1.77
CA GLU A 191 -5.48 47.46 1.65
C GLU A 191 -4.03 47.06 1.47
N ALA A 192 -3.57 46.12 2.30
CA ALA A 192 -2.25 45.53 2.25
C ALA A 192 -2.35 44.07 1.81
N THR A 193 -1.56 43.70 0.81
CA THR A 193 -1.38 42.31 0.38
C THR A 193 0.09 41.94 0.49
N GLU A 194 0.44 41.04 1.40
CA GLU A 194 1.79 40.56 1.66
C GLU A 194 1.91 39.07 1.31
N THR A 195 2.74 38.69 0.35
CA THR A 195 3.01 37.29 -0.01
C THR A 195 4.41 36.89 0.44
N VAL A 196 4.53 35.84 1.25
CA VAL A 196 5.76 35.42 1.91
C VAL A 196 6.00 33.94 1.70
N LEU A 197 7.13 33.58 1.10
CA LEU A 197 7.69 32.24 1.14
C LEU A 197 8.57 32.12 2.38
N HIS A 198 8.11 31.36 3.38
CA HIS A 198 8.83 31.19 4.63
C HIS A 198 9.98 30.19 4.50
N ASP A 199 11.13 30.59 3.98
CA ASP A 199 12.29 29.71 3.90
C ASP A 199 13.60 30.45 4.17
N ARG A 200 14.71 29.70 4.23
CA ARG A 200 16.06 30.27 4.30
C ARG A 200 16.48 30.94 3.00
N SER A 201 15.95 30.45 1.89
CA SER A 201 15.97 31.09 0.57
C SER A 201 14.56 31.52 0.21
N GLY A 202 13.94 32.29 1.11
CA GLY A 202 12.56 32.75 0.97
C GLY A 202 12.42 33.93 0.00
N SER A 203 11.17 34.32 -0.22
CA SER A 203 10.79 35.50 -0.99
C SER A 203 9.70 36.26 -0.27
N VAL A 204 9.67 37.58 -0.47
CA VAL A 204 8.64 38.45 0.08
C VAL A 204 8.18 39.44 -0.98
N GLU A 205 6.87 39.68 -1.04
CA GLU A 205 6.23 40.63 -1.91
C GLU A 205 5.14 41.38 -1.15
N MET A 206 5.06 42.69 -1.27
CA MET A 206 4.08 43.54 -0.59
C MET A 206 3.50 44.55 -1.58
N GLU A 207 2.18 44.69 -1.58
CA GLU A 207 1.43 45.74 -2.26
C GLU A 207 0.59 46.50 -1.23
N LEU A 208 0.66 47.84 -1.25
CA LEU A 208 -0.30 48.70 -0.55
C LEU A 208 -1.12 49.48 -1.57
N LYS A 209 -2.44 49.46 -1.37
CA LYS A 209 -3.41 50.11 -2.24
C LYS A 209 -4.37 50.96 -1.42
N ARG A 210 -4.49 52.24 -1.76
CA ARG A 210 -5.51 53.13 -1.20
C ARG A 210 -6.89 52.73 -1.73
N LEU A 211 -7.89 52.63 -0.85
CA LEU A 211 -9.22 52.14 -1.24
C LEU A 211 -10.10 53.21 -1.91
N SER A 212 -9.92 54.49 -1.57
CA SER A 212 -10.77 55.58 -2.06
C SER A 212 -10.67 55.80 -3.58
N ASP A 213 -9.47 55.63 -4.15
CA ASP A 213 -9.17 55.86 -5.56
C ASP A 213 -8.53 54.63 -6.27
N GLY A 214 -8.18 53.59 -5.51
CA GLY A 214 -7.50 52.40 -6.03
C GLY A 214 -6.02 52.58 -6.33
N THR A 215 -5.40 53.70 -5.94
CA THR A 215 -3.99 54.00 -6.18
C THR A 215 -3.09 53.02 -5.43
N ILE A 216 -2.15 52.40 -6.15
CA ILE A 216 -1.08 51.58 -5.55
C ILE A 216 -0.03 52.53 -4.98
N LEU A 217 0.09 52.57 -3.65
CA LEU A 217 1.00 53.45 -2.93
C LEU A 217 2.45 52.95 -3.02
N PHE A 218 2.65 51.63 -2.96
CA PHE A 218 3.91 50.99 -3.39
C PHE A 218 3.73 49.50 -3.67
N ARG A 219 4.72 48.95 -4.41
CA ARG A 219 4.99 47.51 -4.52
C ARG A 219 6.45 47.26 -4.17
N ALA A 220 6.70 46.25 -3.35
CA ALA A 220 8.05 45.83 -2.98
C ALA A 220 8.17 44.33 -3.14
N LYS A 221 9.26 43.85 -3.75
CA LYS A 221 9.55 42.42 -3.86
C LYS A 221 11.03 42.15 -3.62
N ARG A 222 11.33 41.05 -2.93
CA ARG A 222 12.69 40.55 -2.76
C ARG A 222 12.70 39.04 -2.68
N ASP A 223 13.54 38.42 -3.50
CA ASP A 223 13.80 36.98 -3.50
C ASP A 223 15.12 36.64 -2.79
N ASN A 224 15.31 35.37 -2.47
CA ASN A 224 16.50 34.82 -1.82
C ASN A 224 16.88 35.52 -0.49
N VAL A 225 15.90 35.62 0.42
CA VAL A 225 16.07 36.23 1.75
C VAL A 225 15.85 35.21 2.84
N ASP A 226 16.65 35.25 3.91
CA ASP A 226 16.49 34.36 5.07
C ASP A 226 15.30 34.81 5.96
N LEU A 227 14.14 34.22 5.67
CA LEU A 227 12.86 34.48 6.31
C LEU A 227 12.49 33.40 7.35
N TRP A 228 13.44 32.51 7.69
CA TRP A 228 13.25 31.49 8.72
C TRP A 228 14.21 31.73 9.90
N ARG A 229 13.86 31.24 11.09
CA ARG A 229 14.72 31.32 12.28
C ARG A 229 15.01 29.93 12.80
N ASP A 230 16.22 29.73 13.32
CA ASP A 230 16.62 28.46 13.92
C ASP A 230 15.71 28.16 15.11
N GLY A 231 15.19 26.92 15.18
CA GLY A 231 14.27 26.49 16.23
C GLY A 231 12.84 27.05 16.13
N ALA A 232 12.51 27.84 15.10
CA ALA A 232 11.14 28.23 14.82
C ALA A 232 10.31 27.00 14.43
N ARG A 233 9.11 26.89 14.98
CA ARG A 233 8.11 25.90 14.56
C ARG A 233 7.24 26.46 13.44
N PHE A 234 6.95 27.76 13.48
CA PHE A 234 6.26 28.50 12.42
C PHE A 234 6.52 29.99 12.55
N ASN A 235 6.30 30.71 11.46
CA ASN A 235 6.19 32.16 11.44
C ASN A 235 4.74 32.59 11.70
N ARG A 236 4.55 33.59 12.55
CA ARG A 236 3.25 34.11 12.97
C ARG A 236 3.09 35.58 12.54
N PRO A 237 2.05 35.94 11.78
CA PRO A 237 1.69 37.33 11.59
C PRO A 237 1.12 37.93 12.88
N LYS A 238 1.23 39.24 12.98
CA LYS A 238 0.71 40.06 14.07
C LYS A 238 0.13 41.34 13.50
N TYR A 239 -1.06 41.69 13.97
CA TYR A 239 -1.78 42.90 13.58
C TYR A 239 -2.09 43.72 14.83
N GLY A 240 -1.92 45.05 14.76
CA GLY A 240 -2.22 45.93 15.89
C GLY A 240 -1.33 47.16 15.91
N ILE A 241 -0.92 47.60 17.10
CA ILE A 241 0.05 48.67 17.28
C ILE A 241 1.04 48.30 18.40
N TYR A 242 2.33 48.39 18.10
CA TYR A 242 3.42 48.14 19.04
C TYR A 242 4.50 49.19 18.91
N ARG A 243 4.66 50.04 19.93
CA ARG A 243 5.50 51.24 19.86
C ARG A 243 6.38 51.46 21.08
N SER A 244 7.49 52.14 20.87
CA SER A 244 8.43 52.60 21.91
C SER A 244 7.88 53.77 22.71
N LEU A 245 8.15 53.81 24.02
CA LEU A 245 7.83 54.95 24.90
C LEU A 245 9.01 55.90 25.18
N LYS A 246 10.19 55.66 24.61
CA LYS A 246 11.40 56.49 24.87
C LYS A 246 11.24 58.01 24.68
N ASP A 247 10.33 58.46 23.81
CA ASP A 247 10.05 59.89 23.60
C ASP A 247 8.56 60.18 23.84
N ARG A 248 8.10 59.78 25.04
CA ARG A 248 6.70 59.83 25.49
C ARG A 248 6.05 61.20 25.31
N ASP A 249 6.77 62.28 25.57
CA ASP A 249 6.25 63.67 25.52
C ASP A 249 5.85 64.13 24.11
N GLN A 250 6.29 63.41 23.07
CA GLN A 250 5.95 63.70 21.67
C GLN A 250 4.82 62.80 21.13
N ARG A 251 4.17 62.03 22.00
CA ARG A 251 3.13 61.04 21.65
C ARG A 251 1.76 61.46 22.14
N ARG A 252 0.76 60.72 21.68
CA ARG A 252 -0.64 60.82 22.09
C ARG A 252 -1.23 59.42 22.20
N ASP A 253 -2.46 59.35 22.69
CA ASP A 253 -3.30 58.18 22.53
C ASP A 253 -3.53 57.94 21.04
N GLU A 254 -3.37 56.69 20.62
CA GLU A 254 -3.44 56.30 19.21
C GLU A 254 -4.40 55.13 19.03
N SER A 255 -5.08 55.12 17.88
CA SER A 255 -5.91 54.00 17.47
C SER A 255 -5.61 53.63 16.02
N VAL A 256 -5.47 52.33 15.76
CA VAL A 256 -5.36 51.79 14.40
C VAL A 256 -6.58 50.90 14.15
N LEU A 257 -7.29 51.18 13.06
CA LEU A 257 -8.46 50.40 12.67
C LEU A 257 -8.05 49.26 11.75
N TYR A 258 -8.66 48.09 11.91
CA TYR A 258 -8.43 46.90 11.09
C TYR A 258 -9.72 46.23 10.65
N THR A 259 -9.73 45.69 9.43
CA THR A 259 -10.83 44.85 8.92
C THR A 259 -10.35 43.93 7.80
N ASP A 260 -11.18 42.97 7.39
CA ASP A 260 -10.89 41.99 6.34
C ASP A 260 -9.51 41.30 6.52
N ILE A 261 -9.17 40.89 7.75
CA ILE A 261 -7.90 40.18 8.00
C ILE A 261 -8.04 38.75 7.48
N GLU A 262 -7.25 38.41 6.48
CA GLU A 262 -7.25 37.13 5.79
C GLU A 262 -5.84 36.54 5.73
N PHE A 263 -5.75 35.24 5.92
CA PHE A 263 -4.53 34.46 5.77
C PHE A 263 -4.81 33.33 4.79
N ILE A 264 -4.03 33.27 3.71
CA ILE A 264 -4.21 32.34 2.60
C ILE A 264 -2.90 31.57 2.39
N GLU A 265 -2.92 30.24 2.41
CA GLU A 265 -1.82 29.45 1.88
C GLU A 265 -1.91 29.42 0.34
N VAL A 266 -0.86 29.87 -0.35
CA VAL A 266 -0.83 29.95 -1.82
C VAL A 266 -0.12 28.71 -2.36
N SER A 267 -0.87 27.83 -3.04
CA SER A 267 -0.42 26.49 -3.46
C SER A 267 0.54 26.44 -4.67
N ASP A 268 1.14 27.57 -5.08
CA ASP A 268 1.90 27.67 -6.35
C ASP A 268 3.33 27.09 -6.30
N LYS A 269 3.87 26.74 -5.13
CA LYS A 269 5.28 26.32 -5.00
C LYS A 269 5.54 24.89 -5.48
N ASP A 270 4.61 23.97 -5.23
CA ASP A 270 4.80 22.55 -5.51
C ASP A 270 5.01 22.32 -7.03
N SER A 271 4.22 23.01 -7.86
CA SER A 271 4.34 22.95 -9.32
C SER A 271 5.65 23.54 -9.88
N LYS A 272 6.21 24.58 -9.25
CA LYS A 272 7.46 25.22 -9.70
C LYS A 272 8.69 24.39 -9.34
N ARG A 273 8.73 23.79 -8.15
CA ARG A 273 9.85 22.91 -7.73
C ARG A 273 9.85 21.61 -8.53
N GLU A 274 8.68 21.03 -8.78
CA GLU A 274 8.54 19.85 -9.65
C GLU A 274 9.08 20.12 -11.05
N LYS A 275 8.68 21.24 -11.66
CA LYS A 275 9.18 21.65 -12.98
C LYS A 275 10.70 21.77 -13.01
N ALA A 276 11.29 22.45 -12.02
CA ALA A 276 12.74 22.61 -11.92
C ALA A 276 13.48 21.27 -11.74
N GLY A 277 12.90 20.33 -10.98
CA GLY A 277 13.45 18.99 -10.81
C GLY A 277 13.54 18.22 -12.14
N TRP A 278 12.45 18.18 -12.92
CA TRP A 278 12.45 17.50 -14.22
C TRP A 278 13.32 18.19 -15.28
N GLU A 279 13.47 19.52 -15.22
CA GLU A 279 14.44 20.26 -16.03
C GLU A 279 15.87 19.82 -15.69
N GLN A 280 16.20 19.65 -14.41
CA GLN A 280 17.51 19.11 -13.99
C GLN A 280 17.73 17.67 -14.48
N ALA A 281 16.72 16.80 -14.41
CA ALA A 281 16.82 15.43 -14.96
C ALA A 281 17.17 15.45 -16.46
N THR A 282 16.54 16.35 -17.21
CA THR A 282 16.79 16.54 -18.65
C THR A 282 18.23 17.00 -18.92
N GLU A 283 18.75 17.92 -18.12
CA GLU A 283 20.14 18.39 -18.22
C GLU A 283 21.16 17.28 -17.94
N VAL A 284 20.91 16.47 -16.90
CA VAL A 284 21.75 15.31 -16.56
C VAL A 284 21.74 14.29 -17.69
N GLU A 285 20.57 13.94 -18.24
CA GLU A 285 20.46 13.04 -19.37
C GLU A 285 21.25 13.55 -20.60
N ASN A 286 21.06 14.82 -20.97
CA ASN A 286 21.74 15.41 -22.12
C ASN A 286 23.26 15.37 -21.94
N THR A 287 23.74 15.66 -20.73
CA THR A 287 25.16 15.57 -20.38
C THR A 287 25.67 14.13 -20.53
N LEU A 288 24.95 13.15 -19.97
CA LEU A 288 25.31 11.74 -20.05
C LEU A 288 25.36 11.23 -21.50
N ARG A 289 24.39 11.59 -22.33
CA ARG A 289 24.37 11.20 -23.75
C ARG A 289 25.44 11.88 -24.57
N ALA A 290 25.75 13.15 -24.29
CA ALA A 290 26.85 13.86 -24.94
C ALA A 290 28.20 13.20 -24.62
N LEU A 291 28.42 12.84 -23.34
CA LEU A 291 29.60 12.09 -22.91
C LEU A 291 29.68 10.73 -23.60
N ALA A 292 28.60 9.94 -23.56
CA ALA A 292 28.56 8.61 -24.17
C ALA A 292 28.84 8.64 -25.69
N SER A 293 28.35 9.66 -26.39
CA SER A 293 28.59 9.84 -27.83
C SER A 293 30.05 10.17 -28.17
N SER A 294 30.81 10.67 -27.20
CA SER A 294 32.24 10.95 -27.35
C SER A 294 33.15 9.76 -27.02
N TRP A 295 32.61 8.73 -26.35
CA TRP A 295 33.38 7.59 -25.88
C TRP A 295 33.65 6.55 -26.97
N LYS A 296 34.81 5.91 -26.86
CA LYS A 296 35.16 4.80 -27.73
C LYS A 296 34.31 3.57 -27.40
N THR A 297 33.89 2.86 -28.44
CA THR A 297 33.06 1.65 -28.32
C THR A 297 33.92 0.38 -28.20
N PHE A 298 33.52 -0.53 -27.30
CA PHE A 298 34.17 -1.81 -27.05
C PHE A 298 33.11 -2.91 -26.98
N ASN A 299 33.23 -3.92 -27.84
CA ASN A 299 32.33 -5.07 -27.85
C ASN A 299 32.90 -6.18 -26.96
N VAL A 300 32.14 -6.67 -25.98
CA VAL A 300 32.59 -7.68 -25.00
C VAL A 300 33.06 -8.99 -25.65
N ILE A 301 32.56 -9.34 -26.85
CA ILE A 301 33.00 -10.53 -27.60
C ILE A 301 34.48 -10.42 -27.99
N ASN A 302 34.96 -9.22 -28.32
CA ASN A 302 36.38 -8.99 -28.64
C ASN A 302 37.30 -9.17 -27.43
N PHE A 303 36.73 -9.29 -26.24
CA PHE A 303 37.43 -9.54 -24.98
C PHE A 303 37.22 -10.96 -24.44
N GLY A 304 36.54 -11.82 -25.21
CA GLY A 304 36.35 -13.24 -24.91
C GLY A 304 35.02 -13.60 -24.26
N ALA A 305 34.02 -12.71 -24.28
CA ALA A 305 32.67 -13.05 -23.80
C ALA A 305 31.96 -13.97 -24.81
N ILE A 306 31.27 -14.99 -24.30
CA ILE A 306 30.52 -15.97 -25.09
C ILE A 306 29.07 -16.02 -24.57
N GLY A 307 28.10 -15.72 -25.43
CA GLY A 307 26.69 -15.62 -25.07
C GLY A 307 25.94 -16.97 -25.02
N ASP A 308 26.55 -18.02 -24.46
CA ASP A 308 26.05 -19.40 -24.47
C ASP A 308 25.43 -19.88 -23.14
N ASN A 309 25.45 -19.05 -22.10
CA ASN A 309 25.06 -19.36 -20.72
C ASN A 309 25.84 -20.51 -20.05
N VAL A 310 27.03 -20.84 -20.57
CA VAL A 310 27.89 -21.91 -20.05
C VAL A 310 29.22 -21.34 -19.59
N TYR A 311 29.86 -20.53 -20.43
CA TYR A 311 31.17 -19.93 -20.18
C TYR A 311 31.07 -18.74 -19.22
N ASP A 312 31.91 -18.72 -18.17
CA ASP A 312 32.00 -17.56 -17.27
C ASP A 312 32.57 -16.34 -18.00
N CYS A 313 31.71 -15.36 -18.23
CA CYS A 313 32.04 -14.13 -18.94
C CYS A 313 32.58 -13.04 -18.00
N SER A 314 32.62 -13.25 -16.68
CA SER A 314 33.09 -12.24 -15.72
C SER A 314 34.47 -11.66 -16.09
N PRO A 315 35.49 -12.47 -16.44
CA PRO A 315 36.80 -11.95 -16.82
C PRO A 315 36.79 -11.11 -18.11
N ALA A 316 35.91 -11.46 -19.07
CA ALA A 316 35.80 -10.72 -20.33
C ALA A 316 35.19 -9.33 -20.11
N PHE A 317 34.14 -9.26 -19.28
CA PHE A 317 33.53 -7.99 -18.88
C PHE A 317 34.51 -7.12 -18.08
N GLU A 318 35.22 -7.69 -17.12
CA GLU A 318 36.24 -6.98 -16.33
C GLU A 318 37.34 -6.40 -17.23
N LYS A 319 37.89 -7.20 -18.16
CA LYS A 319 38.90 -6.75 -19.12
C LYS A 319 38.37 -5.64 -20.03
N THR A 320 37.11 -5.71 -20.44
CA THR A 320 36.47 -4.68 -21.26
C THR A 320 36.37 -3.36 -20.48
N LEU A 321 35.85 -3.39 -19.25
CA LEU A 321 35.69 -2.21 -18.39
C LEU A 321 37.04 -1.59 -18.01
N GLN A 322 38.05 -2.41 -17.69
CA GLN A 322 39.43 -1.93 -17.46
C GLN A 322 40.00 -1.25 -18.70
N THR A 323 39.67 -1.76 -19.90
CA THR A 323 40.09 -1.13 -21.16
C THR A 323 39.40 0.21 -21.35
N CYS A 324 38.09 0.32 -21.11
CA CYS A 324 37.38 1.60 -21.11
C CYS A 324 38.05 2.61 -20.17
N GLY A 325 38.40 2.20 -18.95
CA GLY A 325 39.11 3.06 -17.99
C GLY A 325 40.42 3.65 -18.52
N LYS A 326 41.20 2.87 -19.31
CA LYS A 326 42.44 3.36 -19.95
C LYS A 326 42.20 4.44 -21.01
N PHE A 327 40.99 4.54 -21.54
CA PHE A 327 40.57 5.58 -22.49
C PHE A 327 39.80 6.72 -21.81
N GLY A 328 39.76 6.77 -20.47
CA GLY A 328 39.02 7.77 -19.70
C GLY A 328 37.50 7.54 -19.66
N GLY A 329 37.03 6.42 -20.22
CA GLY A 329 35.64 6.06 -20.36
C GLY A 329 35.39 5.19 -21.60
N GLY A 330 34.18 4.66 -21.75
CA GLY A 330 33.87 3.80 -22.87
C GLY A 330 32.41 3.38 -22.98
N THR A 331 31.97 3.12 -24.21
CA THR A 331 30.71 2.44 -24.47
C THR A 331 30.97 0.95 -24.63
N VAL A 332 30.42 0.14 -23.73
CA VAL A 332 30.51 -1.32 -23.77
C VAL A 332 29.26 -1.87 -24.47
N ILE A 333 29.43 -2.47 -25.64
CA ILE A 333 28.37 -3.15 -26.37
C ILE A 333 28.29 -4.59 -25.90
N VAL A 334 27.09 -5.01 -25.52
CA VAL A 334 26.75 -6.40 -25.19
C VAL A 334 25.79 -6.94 -26.24
N PRO A 335 26.29 -7.72 -27.21
CA PRO A 335 25.45 -8.27 -28.27
C PRO A 335 24.44 -9.29 -27.76
N LYS A 336 23.44 -9.62 -28.59
CA LYS A 336 22.46 -10.68 -28.28
C LYS A 336 23.16 -11.97 -27.84
N GLY A 337 22.70 -12.55 -26.73
CA GLY A 337 23.29 -13.74 -26.13
C GLY A 337 23.02 -13.80 -24.63
N THR A 338 23.18 -14.98 -24.02
CA THR A 338 23.09 -15.12 -22.56
C THR A 338 24.49 -15.31 -21.98
N TYR A 339 24.98 -14.34 -21.22
CA TYR A 339 26.32 -14.32 -20.67
C TYR A 339 26.27 -14.75 -19.22
N ARG A 340 26.84 -15.91 -18.91
CA ARG A 340 26.95 -16.38 -17.53
C ARG A 340 27.96 -15.52 -16.78
N MET A 341 27.58 -15.09 -15.57
CA MET A 341 28.42 -14.28 -14.69
C MET A 341 28.60 -15.03 -13.35
N ASP A 342 29.84 -15.38 -13.01
CA ASP A 342 30.16 -16.02 -11.72
C ASP A 342 30.56 -15.00 -10.63
N LYS A 343 30.61 -13.70 -10.95
CA LYS A 343 30.90 -12.61 -10.00
C LYS A 343 30.03 -11.39 -10.27
N SER A 344 29.92 -10.52 -9.27
CA SER A 344 29.33 -9.18 -9.41
C SER A 344 30.01 -8.39 -10.53
N LEU A 345 29.24 -7.57 -11.23
CA LEU A 345 29.77 -6.63 -12.22
C LEU A 345 29.94 -5.25 -11.57
N ASP A 346 31.17 -4.90 -11.21
CA ASP A 346 31.52 -3.59 -10.66
C ASP A 346 31.78 -2.60 -11.80
N LEU A 347 30.97 -1.56 -11.91
CA LEU A 347 31.09 -0.57 -12.97
C LEU A 347 31.95 0.61 -12.51
N PRO A 348 32.98 1.03 -13.28
CA PRO A 348 33.72 2.26 -13.01
C PRO A 348 32.96 3.50 -13.54
N SER A 349 33.46 4.68 -13.18
CA SER A 349 32.98 5.95 -13.75
C SER A 349 33.17 6.01 -15.27
N ASN A 350 32.38 6.85 -15.93
CA ASN A 350 32.43 7.12 -17.37
C ASN A 350 32.17 5.89 -18.24
N ILE A 351 31.11 5.13 -17.93
CA ILE A 351 30.73 3.91 -18.64
C ILE A 351 29.33 4.02 -19.20
N HIS A 352 29.19 3.67 -20.47
CA HIS A 352 27.91 3.39 -21.10
C HIS A 352 27.82 1.90 -21.42
N LEU A 353 27.07 1.16 -20.63
CA LEU A 353 26.79 -0.26 -20.86
C LEU A 353 25.52 -0.37 -21.72
N GLN A 354 25.68 -0.78 -22.98
CA GLN A 354 24.63 -0.79 -23.99
C GLN A 354 24.33 -2.22 -24.46
N PHE A 355 23.12 -2.68 -24.20
CA PHE A 355 22.67 -4.04 -24.53
C PHE A 355 21.88 -4.06 -25.84
N GLU A 356 22.19 -5.02 -26.70
CA GLU A 356 21.33 -5.36 -27.84
C GLU A 356 20.08 -6.14 -27.39
N ASP A 357 19.04 -6.12 -28.21
CA ASP A 357 17.79 -6.85 -27.94
C ASP A 357 18.05 -8.37 -27.82
N GLY A 358 17.70 -8.95 -26.69
CA GLY A 358 17.96 -10.35 -26.36
C GLY A 358 19.32 -10.63 -25.71
N ALA A 359 20.07 -9.60 -25.28
CA ALA A 359 21.24 -9.77 -24.43
C ALA A 359 20.84 -9.95 -22.95
N VAL A 360 21.44 -10.94 -22.27
CA VAL A 360 21.11 -11.32 -20.89
C VAL A 360 22.39 -11.51 -20.06
N LEU A 361 22.51 -10.86 -18.90
CA LEU A 361 23.48 -11.26 -17.88
C LEU A 361 22.82 -12.25 -16.92
N ALA A 362 23.29 -13.49 -16.92
CA ALA A 362 22.80 -14.56 -16.06
C ALA A 362 23.82 -14.83 -14.95
N PHE A 363 23.58 -14.27 -13.78
CA PHE A 363 24.43 -14.50 -12.63
C PHE A 363 24.16 -15.88 -12.04
N SER A 364 25.22 -16.65 -11.82
CA SER A 364 25.14 -18.04 -11.38
C SER A 364 24.36 -18.15 -10.07
N PRO A 365 23.35 -19.03 -9.97
CA PRO A 365 22.59 -19.21 -8.74
C PRO A 365 23.39 -19.91 -7.65
N ASP A 366 24.45 -20.63 -8.02
CA ASP A 366 25.30 -21.43 -7.13
C ASP A 366 26.41 -20.59 -6.47
N ILE A 367 26.66 -19.39 -6.97
CA ILE A 367 27.70 -18.49 -6.48
C ILE A 367 27.03 -17.26 -5.86
N PRO A 368 27.04 -17.11 -4.53
CA PRO A 368 26.41 -15.97 -3.87
C PRO A 368 27.08 -14.66 -4.27
N THR A 369 26.31 -13.75 -4.87
CA THR A 369 26.72 -12.36 -5.10
C THR A 369 25.85 -11.42 -4.26
N SER A 370 26.47 -10.45 -3.60
CA SER A 370 25.74 -9.44 -2.82
C SER A 370 24.88 -8.55 -3.72
N TYR A 371 25.46 -8.14 -4.86
CA TYR A 371 24.86 -7.29 -5.89
C TYR A 371 25.17 -7.89 -7.27
N LEU A 372 24.23 -7.85 -8.21
CA LEU A 372 24.49 -8.26 -9.59
C LEU A 372 25.35 -7.20 -10.29
N ILE A 373 24.94 -5.93 -10.16
CA ILE A 373 25.70 -4.78 -10.65
C ILE A 373 25.94 -3.82 -9.47
N SER A 374 27.17 -3.35 -9.33
CA SER A 374 27.56 -2.41 -8.29
C SER A 374 28.13 -1.13 -8.90
N CYS A 375 27.58 0.01 -8.49
CA CYS A 375 28.06 1.34 -8.77
C CYS A 375 28.36 2.01 -7.42
N GLY A 376 29.62 1.95 -6.97
CA GLY A 376 30.07 2.52 -5.70
C GLY A 376 31.12 3.59 -5.90
N ASP A 377 30.86 4.80 -5.42
CA ASP A 377 31.72 5.98 -5.57
C ASP A 377 32.05 6.30 -7.05
N VAL A 378 31.04 6.23 -7.93
CA VAL A 378 31.20 6.48 -9.38
C VAL A 378 30.35 7.62 -9.93
N GLU A 379 30.75 8.11 -11.09
CA GLU A 379 30.03 9.14 -11.84
C GLU A 379 29.88 8.80 -13.32
N ASN A 380 28.82 9.31 -13.93
CA ASN A 380 28.56 9.23 -15.37
C ASN A 380 28.42 7.78 -15.87
N VAL A 381 27.39 7.09 -15.38
CA VAL A 381 27.08 5.70 -15.77
C VAL A 381 25.74 5.64 -16.49
N LEU A 382 25.73 5.05 -17.70
CA LEU A 382 24.52 4.78 -18.47
C LEU A 382 24.34 3.27 -18.63
N LEU A 383 23.21 2.74 -18.18
CA LEU A 383 22.74 1.38 -18.43
C LEU A 383 21.56 1.49 -19.39
N SER A 384 21.73 1.04 -20.62
CA SER A 384 20.70 1.22 -21.66
C SER A 384 20.69 0.06 -22.65
N GLY A 385 19.73 0.11 -23.58
CA GLY A 385 19.47 -1.00 -24.49
C GLY A 385 18.57 -2.05 -23.84
N LYS A 386 17.94 -2.91 -24.65
CA LYS A 386 16.90 -3.87 -24.20
C LYS A 386 17.50 -5.11 -23.52
N GLY A 387 18.34 -4.87 -22.52
CA GLY A 387 19.05 -5.90 -21.78
C GLY A 387 18.25 -6.47 -20.61
N ARG A 388 18.48 -7.75 -20.32
CA ARG A 388 17.99 -8.39 -19.09
C ARG A 388 19.13 -8.73 -18.15
N ILE A 389 18.94 -8.54 -16.85
CA ILE A 389 19.79 -9.16 -15.82
C ILE A 389 18.97 -10.11 -14.95
N MET A 390 19.56 -11.25 -14.59
CA MET A 390 18.94 -12.24 -13.71
C MET A 390 19.93 -12.83 -12.70
N GLY A 391 19.52 -13.02 -11.45
CA GLY A 391 20.37 -13.65 -10.44
C GLY A 391 19.79 -13.73 -9.03
N ASN A 392 20.49 -14.43 -8.12
CA ASN A 392 20.06 -14.61 -6.73
C ASN A 392 20.47 -13.47 -5.78
N GLY A 393 21.33 -12.54 -6.21
CA GLY A 393 21.74 -11.37 -5.40
C GLY A 393 20.70 -10.25 -5.34
N GLN A 394 21.06 -9.10 -4.77
CA GLN A 394 20.37 -7.84 -5.03
C GLN A 394 20.70 -7.38 -6.46
N GLY A 395 19.80 -6.70 -7.16
CA GLY A 395 20.00 -6.29 -8.56
C GLY A 395 21.12 -5.25 -8.72
N ILE A 396 20.74 -3.98 -8.81
CA ILE A 396 21.66 -2.85 -9.03
C ILE A 396 21.82 -2.08 -7.72
N ASN A 397 23.06 -1.83 -7.31
CA ASN A 397 23.38 -1.02 -6.13
C ASN A 397 24.07 0.28 -6.53
N LEU A 398 23.55 1.39 -6.02
CA LEU A 398 24.11 2.73 -6.14
C LEU A 398 24.57 3.20 -4.76
N LEU A 399 25.86 3.48 -4.60
CA LEU A 399 26.46 4.01 -3.38
C LEU A 399 27.31 5.22 -3.71
N ASN A 400 27.06 6.37 -3.05
CA ASN A 400 27.84 7.61 -3.23
C ASN A 400 28.03 8.05 -4.70
N SER A 401 27.07 7.73 -5.56
CA SER A 401 27.21 7.85 -7.00
C SER A 401 26.41 9.02 -7.57
N LYS A 402 26.87 9.60 -8.69
CA LYS A 402 26.18 10.72 -9.36
C LYS A 402 26.06 10.57 -10.86
N ASN A 403 25.07 11.22 -11.46
CA ASN A 403 24.81 11.19 -12.90
C ASN A 403 24.67 9.74 -13.41
N ILE A 404 23.58 9.09 -13.03
CA ILE A 404 23.30 7.70 -13.37
C ILE A 404 22.02 7.64 -14.21
N LEU A 405 22.04 6.95 -15.35
CA LEU A 405 20.86 6.69 -16.18
C LEU A 405 20.66 5.19 -16.33
N ILE A 406 19.49 4.68 -15.97
CA ILE A 406 19.07 3.29 -16.17
C ILE A 406 17.79 3.33 -17.02
N GLU A 407 17.85 2.82 -18.25
CA GLU A 407 16.69 2.86 -19.15
C GLU A 407 16.51 1.62 -20.02
N ASN A 408 15.25 1.23 -20.25
CA ASN A 408 14.86 0.13 -21.14
C ASN A 408 15.35 -1.27 -20.70
N TRP A 409 15.48 -1.49 -19.39
CA TRP A 409 16.02 -2.74 -18.85
C TRP A 409 14.95 -3.66 -18.27
N ASP A 410 15.27 -4.95 -18.19
CA ASP A 410 14.48 -5.99 -17.51
C ASP A 410 15.32 -6.58 -16.37
N ILE A 411 14.86 -6.42 -15.13
CA ILE A 411 15.66 -6.74 -13.95
C ILE A 411 14.95 -7.78 -13.07
N ASP A 412 15.58 -8.95 -12.92
CA ASP A 412 15.10 -10.09 -12.12
C ASP A 412 16.15 -10.42 -11.04
N SER A 413 15.84 -10.17 -9.78
CA SER A 413 16.76 -10.45 -8.66
C SER A 413 16.02 -11.18 -7.54
N ARG A 414 16.71 -11.81 -6.59
CA ARG A 414 16.05 -12.30 -5.36
C ARG A 414 16.07 -11.27 -4.25
N GLY A 415 17.15 -10.50 -4.12
CA GLY A 415 17.21 -9.34 -3.23
C GLY A 415 16.48 -8.12 -3.80
N ASN A 416 16.66 -6.96 -3.18
CA ASN A 416 16.13 -5.69 -3.71
C ASN A 416 16.58 -5.48 -5.16
N ILE A 417 15.70 -4.99 -6.03
CA ILE A 417 16.02 -4.83 -7.46
C ILE A 417 16.95 -3.63 -7.66
N LEU A 418 16.59 -2.48 -7.10
CA LEU A 418 17.42 -1.27 -7.13
C LEU A 418 17.59 -0.72 -5.71
N SER A 419 18.84 -0.68 -5.25
CA SER A 419 19.23 -0.16 -3.94
C SER A 419 20.02 1.13 -4.08
N ILE A 420 19.56 2.21 -3.44
CA ILE A 420 20.26 3.51 -3.38
C ILE A 420 20.73 3.75 -1.95
N LYS A 421 22.00 4.11 -1.79
CA LYS A 421 22.71 4.29 -0.52
C LYS A 421 23.61 5.51 -0.57
N SER A 422 23.82 6.14 0.57
CA SER A 422 24.76 7.26 0.68
C SER A 422 25.39 7.35 2.05
N GLU A 423 26.72 7.47 2.04
CA GLU A 423 27.54 7.91 3.17
C GLU A 423 28.10 9.32 2.96
N LYS A 424 28.08 9.79 1.70
CA LYS A 424 28.51 11.14 1.28
C LYS A 424 27.36 11.82 0.53
N VAL A 425 27.33 11.72 -0.79
CA VAL A 425 26.28 12.25 -1.66
C VAL A 425 26.01 11.22 -2.74
N CYS A 426 24.73 10.87 -2.93
CA CYS A 426 24.26 10.08 -4.06
C CYS A 426 23.15 10.88 -4.75
N ARG A 427 23.33 11.29 -6.01
CA ARG A 427 22.40 12.23 -6.64
C ARG A 427 22.31 12.14 -8.15
N ASP A 428 21.29 12.78 -8.72
CA ASP A 428 21.14 12.93 -10.17
C ASP A 428 21.02 11.54 -10.84
N ILE A 429 20.02 10.77 -10.39
CA ILE A 429 19.76 9.38 -10.81
C ILE A 429 18.45 9.33 -11.58
N ILE A 430 18.47 8.77 -12.79
CA ILE A 430 17.31 8.64 -13.67
C ILE A 430 17.06 7.16 -13.95
N ILE A 431 15.84 6.69 -13.67
CA ILE A 431 15.38 5.33 -13.96
C ILE A 431 14.09 5.40 -14.77
N ARG A 432 14.07 4.84 -15.97
CA ARG A 432 12.85 4.84 -16.79
C ARG A 432 12.69 3.67 -17.72
N ASN A 433 11.47 3.46 -18.20
CA ASN A 433 11.15 2.39 -19.17
C ASN A 433 11.67 1.02 -18.74
N THR A 434 11.80 0.78 -17.44
CA THR A 434 12.41 -0.42 -16.87
C THR A 434 11.32 -1.34 -16.33
N TYR A 435 11.49 -2.63 -16.58
CA TYR A 435 10.64 -3.68 -16.03
C TYR A 435 11.31 -4.32 -14.82
N PHE A 436 10.78 -4.01 -13.64
CA PHE A 436 11.15 -4.59 -12.35
C PHE A 436 10.47 -5.96 -12.22
N ARG A 437 11.00 -6.98 -12.92
CA ARG A 437 10.31 -8.24 -13.20
C ARG A 437 9.94 -9.03 -11.95
N ARG A 438 10.90 -9.30 -11.07
CA ARG A 438 10.68 -10.09 -9.85
C ARG A 438 11.72 -9.80 -8.78
N THR A 439 11.26 -9.82 -7.52
CA THR A 439 12.10 -9.82 -6.31
C THR A 439 11.46 -10.64 -5.20
N ALA A 440 12.22 -11.05 -4.19
CA ALA A 440 11.66 -11.52 -2.92
C ALA A 440 11.54 -10.39 -1.88
N ASN A 441 11.90 -9.15 -2.23
CA ASN A 441 11.92 -7.99 -1.34
C ASN A 441 11.38 -6.72 -2.03
N SER A 442 12.16 -5.63 -2.06
CA SER A 442 11.71 -4.31 -2.54
C SER A 442 12.14 -4.07 -3.99
N ALA A 443 11.28 -3.47 -4.82
CA ALA A 443 11.66 -3.10 -6.19
C ALA A 443 12.64 -1.93 -6.18
N ILE A 444 12.22 -0.78 -5.63
CA ILE A 444 13.10 0.38 -5.43
C ILE A 444 13.23 0.63 -3.94
N ILE A 445 14.47 0.62 -3.45
CA ILE A 445 14.77 0.92 -2.06
C ILE A 445 15.83 2.01 -1.93
N ILE A 446 15.53 3.04 -1.15
CA ILE A 446 16.57 3.82 -0.47
C ILE A 446 16.85 3.05 0.82
N ASP A 447 17.93 2.27 0.79
CA ASP A 447 18.26 1.30 1.83
C ASP A 447 18.77 2.04 3.07
N SER A 448 18.84 1.32 4.18
CA SER A 448 19.19 1.82 5.49
C SER A 448 20.45 2.68 5.56
N ASN A 449 21.40 2.59 4.63
CA ASN A 449 22.65 3.37 4.67
C ASN A 449 22.44 4.77 4.10
N THR A 450 21.97 5.68 4.96
CA THR A 450 21.53 7.04 4.63
C THR A 450 22.28 8.09 5.46
N SER A 451 23.54 7.83 5.85
CA SER A 451 24.33 8.80 6.64
C SER A 451 24.75 10.02 5.81
N GLY A 452 24.77 9.92 4.49
CA GLY A 452 24.98 11.00 3.53
C GLY A 452 23.70 11.51 2.87
N GLU A 453 23.85 12.43 1.92
CA GLU A 453 22.75 13.01 1.14
C GLU A 453 22.31 12.08 0.00
N ILE A 454 21.01 11.93 -0.20
CA ILE A 454 20.38 11.32 -1.37
C ILE A 454 19.44 12.35 -1.97
N ARG A 455 19.67 12.80 -3.21
CA ARG A 455 18.80 13.81 -3.84
C ARG A 455 18.68 13.71 -5.34
N ASN A 456 17.63 14.26 -5.92
CA ASN A 456 17.40 14.28 -7.37
C ASN A 456 17.36 12.85 -7.96
N VAL A 457 16.41 12.05 -7.47
CA VAL A 457 16.14 10.71 -7.99
C VAL A 457 14.86 10.73 -8.78
N PHE A 458 14.93 10.41 -10.07
CA PHE A 458 13.85 10.50 -11.03
C PHE A 458 13.45 9.10 -11.52
N VAL A 459 12.20 8.69 -11.31
CA VAL A 459 11.70 7.35 -11.66
C VAL A 459 10.42 7.49 -12.48
N GLU A 460 10.47 7.18 -13.78
CA GLU A 460 9.30 7.32 -14.64
C GLU A 460 9.05 6.20 -15.64
N ASN A 461 7.78 5.97 -15.99
CA ASN A 461 7.39 5.04 -17.06
C ASN A 461 7.89 3.60 -16.84
N ASN A 462 7.98 3.15 -15.59
CA ASN A 462 8.42 1.81 -15.25
C ASN A 462 7.24 0.86 -15.02
N THR A 463 7.48 -0.44 -15.15
CA THR A 463 6.51 -1.49 -14.82
C THR A 463 7.05 -2.39 -13.71
N PHE A 464 6.25 -2.64 -12.68
CA PHE A 464 6.56 -3.53 -11.56
C PHE A 464 5.85 -4.88 -11.74
N GLY A 465 6.61 -5.97 -11.80
CA GLY A 465 6.11 -7.34 -11.86
C GLY A 465 5.88 -7.93 -10.46
N GLU A 466 6.44 -9.11 -10.19
CA GLU A 466 6.24 -9.85 -8.94
C GLU A 466 7.12 -9.27 -7.80
N VAL A 467 6.55 -8.31 -7.07
CA VAL A 467 7.20 -7.60 -5.96
C VAL A 467 6.40 -7.84 -4.66
N PRO A 468 6.69 -8.90 -3.90
CA PRO A 468 5.83 -9.36 -2.81
C PRO A 468 5.91 -8.50 -1.55
N VAL A 469 6.94 -7.65 -1.41
CA VAL A 469 7.15 -6.87 -0.18
C VAL A 469 6.84 -5.38 -0.41
N HIS A 470 7.71 -4.65 -1.13
CA HIS A 470 7.56 -3.20 -1.31
C HIS A 470 7.82 -2.73 -2.74
N ILE A 471 6.91 -1.92 -3.31
CA ILE A 471 7.15 -1.29 -4.61
C ILE A 471 8.18 -0.16 -4.44
N VAL A 472 7.90 0.76 -3.51
CA VAL A 472 8.83 1.82 -3.10
C VAL A 472 9.07 1.70 -1.60
N HIS A 473 10.34 1.62 -1.20
CA HIS A 473 10.75 1.54 0.20
C HIS A 473 11.84 2.57 0.52
N LEU A 474 11.57 3.45 1.49
CA LEU A 474 12.53 4.35 2.09
C LEU A 474 12.78 3.90 3.53
N LYS A 475 13.97 3.34 3.77
CA LYS A 475 14.39 2.83 5.07
C LYS A 475 15.43 3.77 5.66
N SER A 476 15.13 4.40 6.79
CA SER A 476 15.95 5.51 7.29
C SER A 476 15.97 5.60 8.82
N GLY A 477 16.71 4.70 9.49
CA GLY A 477 16.73 4.58 10.96
C GLY A 477 17.42 5.74 11.70
N ASN A 478 17.08 5.90 12.98
CA ASN A 478 17.46 7.03 13.88
C ASN A 478 18.97 7.19 14.22
N ASN A 479 19.88 6.53 13.49
CA ASN A 479 21.34 6.60 13.66
C ASN A 479 22.10 6.96 12.36
N ARG A 480 21.38 7.27 11.27
CA ARG A 480 21.98 7.48 9.94
C ARG A 480 21.46 8.80 9.36
N GLY A 481 21.92 9.91 9.95
CA GLY A 481 21.33 11.25 9.84
C GLY A 481 21.65 12.12 8.63
N GLY A 482 21.58 11.57 7.42
CA GLY A 482 21.67 12.33 6.17
C GLY A 482 20.32 12.93 5.70
N THR A 483 20.34 13.60 4.54
CA THR A 483 19.13 14.19 3.93
C THR A 483 18.68 13.32 2.76
N ILE A 484 17.39 13.01 2.69
CA ILE A 484 16.75 12.39 1.53
C ILE A 484 15.73 13.38 0.98
N GLU A 485 16.01 13.96 -0.19
CA GLU A 485 15.18 15.01 -0.78
C GLU A 485 15.00 14.87 -2.28
N ASP A 486 13.97 15.52 -2.83
CA ASP A 486 13.75 15.62 -4.28
C ASP A 486 13.73 14.22 -4.95
N ILE A 487 12.92 13.32 -4.39
CA ILE A 487 12.61 12.01 -4.97
C ILE A 487 11.32 12.16 -5.80
N TRP A 488 11.45 12.03 -7.11
CA TRP A 488 10.41 12.26 -8.09
C TRP A 488 10.04 10.95 -8.78
N MET A 489 8.81 10.48 -8.60
CA MET A 489 8.33 9.28 -9.28
C MET A 489 7.00 9.55 -9.98
N LYS A 490 6.93 9.32 -11.30
CA LYS A 490 5.68 9.53 -12.06
C LYS A 490 5.40 8.46 -13.10
N ASN A 491 4.13 8.23 -13.43
CA ASN A 491 3.70 7.39 -14.54
C ASN A 491 4.22 5.94 -14.45
N ASN A 492 4.24 5.36 -13.24
CA ASN A 492 4.68 3.99 -13.06
C ASN A 492 3.46 3.06 -12.91
N ASN A 493 3.57 1.84 -13.42
CA ASN A 493 2.49 0.85 -13.40
C ASN A 493 2.93 -0.44 -12.70
N SER A 494 2.01 -1.19 -12.12
CA SER A 494 2.25 -2.57 -11.68
C SER A 494 1.41 -3.56 -12.50
N GLU A 495 1.85 -4.81 -12.59
CA GLU A 495 1.08 -5.90 -13.19
C GLU A 495 -0.04 -6.42 -12.25
N GLY A 496 -0.23 -5.80 -11.08
CA GLY A 496 -1.30 -6.13 -10.14
C GLY A 496 -0.95 -7.23 -9.13
N TYR A 497 0.31 -7.69 -9.12
CA TYR A 497 0.80 -8.60 -8.09
C TYR A 497 0.68 -7.99 -6.70
N LEU A 498 0.29 -8.84 -5.75
CA LEU A 498 0.08 -8.44 -4.37
C LEU A 498 1.43 -8.20 -3.68
N CYS A 499 1.67 -6.96 -3.25
CA CYS A 499 2.77 -6.63 -2.36
C CYS A 499 2.26 -6.50 -0.91
N GLN A 500 3.15 -6.57 0.09
CA GLN A 500 2.75 -6.28 1.47
C GLN A 500 2.40 -4.80 1.63
N THR A 501 3.24 -3.90 1.10
CA THR A 501 3.04 -2.45 1.18
C THR A 501 3.50 -1.76 -0.08
N ALA A 502 2.64 -0.98 -0.75
CA ALA A 502 3.04 -0.34 -2.00
C ALA A 502 4.09 0.75 -1.75
N PHE A 503 3.80 1.69 -0.85
CA PHE A 503 4.75 2.74 -0.45
C PHE A 503 5.07 2.60 1.02
N ARG A 504 6.33 2.28 1.35
CA ARG A 504 6.80 2.23 2.74
C ARG A 504 7.88 3.29 2.96
N ILE A 505 7.60 4.27 3.79
CA ILE A 505 8.57 5.25 4.27
C ILE A 505 8.65 5.08 5.79
N ASP A 506 9.70 4.42 6.25
CA ASP A 506 9.84 4.01 7.65
C ASP A 506 11.17 4.52 8.22
N GLN A 507 11.08 5.59 9.02
CA GLN A 507 12.21 6.11 9.78
C GLN A 507 12.38 5.40 11.13
N ALA A 508 11.37 4.65 11.59
CA ALA A 508 11.41 3.96 12.88
C ALA A 508 11.87 2.50 12.77
N ASP A 509 12.30 2.06 11.59
CA ASP A 509 12.83 0.72 11.34
C ASP A 509 14.23 0.54 11.99
N GLY A 510 14.27 0.05 13.23
CA GLY A 510 15.51 -0.26 13.98
C GLY A 510 15.38 -0.18 15.51
N LYS A 511 16.43 -0.60 16.25
CA LYS A 511 16.51 -0.44 17.72
C LYS A 511 16.58 1.05 18.10
N ILE A 512 15.84 1.45 19.14
CA ILE A 512 15.87 2.79 19.75
C ILE A 512 17.32 3.16 20.11
N PRO A 513 17.89 4.30 19.68
CA PRO A 513 19.27 4.65 20.02
C PRO A 513 19.46 5.28 21.39
N GLN A 514 20.70 5.19 21.85
CA GLN A 514 21.26 5.99 22.94
C GLN A 514 21.34 7.49 22.56
N ASN A 515 21.31 8.36 23.57
CA ASN A 515 21.36 9.83 23.45
C ASN A 515 22.44 10.33 22.47
N GLY A 516 22.04 11.16 21.48
CA GLY A 516 22.97 11.99 20.70
C GLY A 516 23.16 11.66 19.21
N ALA A 517 22.46 10.67 18.64
CA ALA A 517 22.56 10.33 17.22
C ALA A 517 21.80 11.32 16.29
N SER A 518 22.33 11.58 15.09
CA SER A 518 21.70 12.44 14.08
C SER A 518 20.55 11.73 13.37
N THR A 519 19.39 12.40 13.28
CA THR A 519 18.18 11.83 12.68
C THR A 519 18.02 12.28 11.23
N PRO A 520 17.83 11.36 10.27
CA PRO A 520 17.71 11.71 8.86
C PRO A 520 16.48 12.57 8.56
N VAL A 521 16.60 13.47 7.60
CA VAL A 521 15.52 14.37 7.15
C VAL A 521 14.98 13.85 5.82
N LEU A 522 13.68 13.55 5.76
CA LEU A 522 12.98 13.28 4.51
C LEU A 522 12.20 14.54 4.10
N TRP A 523 12.54 15.13 2.96
CA TRP A 523 11.99 16.42 2.55
C TRP A 523 11.70 16.48 1.05
N TYR A 524 10.50 16.90 0.64
CA TYR A 524 10.13 17.01 -0.78
C TYR A 524 10.24 15.69 -1.57
N ASN A 525 9.31 14.76 -1.31
CA ASN A 525 9.18 13.52 -2.07
C ASN A 525 7.83 13.49 -2.79
N TYR A 526 7.82 13.17 -4.08
CA TYR A 526 6.65 13.32 -4.94
C TYR A 526 6.38 12.04 -5.73
N TYR A 527 5.19 11.47 -5.54
CA TYR A 527 4.73 10.24 -6.18
C TYR A 527 3.43 10.52 -6.94
N GLU A 528 3.45 10.41 -8.27
CA GLU A 528 2.31 10.75 -9.13
C GLU A 528 1.97 9.64 -10.13
N ASN A 529 0.68 9.45 -10.41
CA ASN A 529 0.19 8.59 -11.49
C ASN A 529 0.74 7.17 -11.40
N PHE A 530 0.52 6.53 -10.25
CA PHE A 530 0.79 5.11 -10.06
C PHE A 530 -0.48 4.29 -10.29
N THR A 531 -0.41 3.32 -11.18
CA THR A 531 -1.58 2.53 -11.62
C THR A 531 -1.41 1.04 -11.34
N ASN A 532 -2.55 0.34 -11.21
CA ASN A 532 -2.62 -1.11 -10.99
C ASN A 532 -1.81 -1.65 -9.79
N LEU A 533 -1.60 -0.83 -8.76
CA LEU A 533 -0.95 -1.30 -7.53
C LEU A 533 -1.90 -2.18 -6.72
N ASN A 534 -1.37 -3.21 -6.08
CA ASN A 534 -2.12 -4.12 -5.21
C ASN A 534 -1.32 -4.40 -3.94
N ALA A 535 -1.84 -4.02 -2.76
CA ALA A 535 -1.14 -4.14 -1.48
C ALA A 535 -2.01 -4.81 -0.42
N ALA A 536 -1.50 -5.83 0.29
CA ALA A 536 -2.25 -6.68 1.22
C ALA A 536 -2.42 -6.13 2.64
N ASP A 537 -1.51 -5.25 3.08
CA ASP A 537 -1.49 -4.70 4.43
C ASP A 537 -1.65 -3.18 4.38
N LYS A 538 -0.62 -2.48 3.87
CA LYS A 538 -0.61 -1.02 3.80
C LYS A 538 -0.57 -0.52 2.37
N GLY A 539 -1.45 0.40 2.00
CA GLY A 539 -1.34 1.09 0.71
C GLY A 539 -0.13 2.02 0.75
N ILE A 540 -0.21 3.01 1.63
CA ILE A 540 0.87 3.91 1.98
C ILE A 540 1.13 3.73 3.48
N TYR A 541 2.39 3.50 3.85
CA TYR A 541 2.87 3.44 5.23
C TYR A 541 3.96 4.50 5.43
N LEU A 542 3.65 5.53 6.21
CA LEU A 542 4.57 6.57 6.63
C LEU A 542 4.72 6.48 8.15
N ASN A 543 5.94 6.27 8.62
CA ASN A 543 6.22 6.23 10.05
C ASN A 543 7.50 7.01 10.35
N ALA A 544 7.33 8.19 10.93
CA ALA A 544 8.44 8.98 11.44
C ALA A 544 8.84 8.51 12.85
N ILE A 545 9.99 8.98 13.32
CA ILE A 545 10.52 8.63 14.65
C ILE A 545 9.76 9.38 15.75
N PRO A 546 9.20 8.69 16.77
CA PRO A 546 8.60 9.37 17.93
C PRO A 546 9.63 10.23 18.68
N GLN A 547 9.25 11.46 19.07
CA GLN A 547 10.03 12.34 19.95
C GLN A 547 11.35 12.93 19.39
N SER A 548 11.68 12.75 18.11
CA SER A 548 12.83 13.40 17.46
C SER A 548 12.43 14.70 16.73
N ARG A 549 13.40 15.60 16.54
CA ARG A 549 13.24 16.87 15.79
C ARG A 549 13.35 16.72 14.27
N SER A 550 13.26 15.51 13.70
CA SER A 550 13.39 15.28 12.24
C SER A 550 12.09 14.72 11.64
N PRO A 551 11.23 15.60 11.12
CA PRO A 551 9.98 15.21 10.50
C PRO A 551 10.16 14.75 9.04
N ILE A 552 9.45 13.68 8.66
CA ILE A 552 9.06 13.47 7.26
C ILE A 552 8.18 14.67 6.89
N GLU A 553 8.65 15.53 5.99
CA GLU A 553 7.98 16.77 5.60
C GLU A 553 7.78 16.81 4.09
N SER A 554 6.67 17.42 3.64
CA SER A 554 6.45 17.73 2.23
C SER A 554 6.52 16.46 1.37
N VAL A 555 5.57 15.54 1.59
CA VAL A 555 5.46 14.32 0.78
C VAL A 555 4.11 14.30 0.08
N TRP A 556 4.11 14.12 -1.24
CA TRP A 556 2.90 14.12 -2.07
C TRP A 556 2.66 12.75 -2.69
N PHE A 557 1.42 12.30 -2.57
CA PHE A 557 0.86 11.16 -3.29
C PHE A 557 -0.31 11.68 -4.12
N LYS A 558 -0.20 11.63 -5.45
CA LYS A 558 -1.19 12.20 -6.37
C LYS A 558 -1.59 11.19 -7.46
N ASP A 559 -2.88 11.05 -7.72
CA ASP A 559 -3.40 10.19 -8.79
C ASP A 559 -2.88 8.74 -8.67
N ILE A 560 -2.97 8.17 -7.48
CA ILE A 560 -2.47 6.83 -7.17
C ILE A 560 -3.63 5.86 -6.98
N GLN A 561 -3.60 4.73 -7.68
CA GLN A 561 -4.59 3.67 -7.56
C GLN A 561 -3.97 2.45 -6.89
N ILE A 562 -4.38 2.17 -5.65
CA ILE A 562 -3.94 0.99 -4.90
C ILE A 562 -5.16 0.18 -4.47
N SER A 563 -5.16 -1.07 -4.89
CA SER A 563 -6.15 -2.07 -4.51
C SER A 563 -5.65 -2.93 -3.33
N GLY A 564 -6.55 -3.61 -2.62
CA GLY A 564 -6.22 -4.58 -1.55
C GLY A 564 -5.91 -4.00 -0.17
N VAL A 565 -5.88 -2.67 -0.05
CA VAL A 565 -5.37 -1.97 1.13
C VAL A 565 -6.26 -2.24 2.34
N LYS A 566 -5.70 -2.84 3.40
CA LYS A 566 -6.39 -2.91 4.72
C LYS A 566 -6.44 -1.54 5.36
N GLU A 567 -5.32 -0.81 5.31
CA GLU A 567 -5.24 0.54 5.86
C GLU A 567 -4.15 1.39 5.18
N THR A 568 -4.35 2.70 5.17
CA THR A 568 -3.30 3.68 4.86
C THR A 568 -2.75 4.21 6.17
N LEU A 569 -1.50 3.80 6.45
CA LEU A 569 -0.69 4.06 7.63
C LEU A 569 0.00 5.44 7.66
N VAL A 570 -0.42 6.46 8.42
CA VAL A 570 0.45 7.64 8.68
C VAL A 570 0.63 7.85 10.18
N LYS A 571 1.86 7.67 10.69
CA LYS A 571 2.21 7.76 12.13
C LYS A 571 3.40 8.67 12.37
N ASN A 572 3.35 9.41 13.48
CA ASN A 572 4.46 10.20 14.03
C ASN A 572 5.04 11.25 13.06
N THR A 573 4.35 11.57 11.97
CA THR A 573 4.76 12.58 10.99
C THR A 573 4.33 13.97 11.48
N ASN A 574 5.14 15.00 11.23
CA ASN A 574 4.73 16.39 11.42
C ASN A 574 4.52 17.04 10.04
N ARG A 575 3.37 17.70 9.84
CA ARG A 575 3.01 18.65 8.76
C ARG A 575 3.23 18.22 7.30
N ASP A 576 2.32 18.65 6.43
CA ASP A 576 2.48 18.67 4.96
C ASP A 576 2.62 17.31 4.24
N ILE A 577 1.83 16.31 4.64
CA ILE A 577 1.57 15.11 3.83
C ILE A 577 0.34 15.37 2.96
N TYR A 578 0.50 15.34 1.63
CA TYR A 578 -0.57 15.59 0.68
C TYR A 578 -0.96 14.29 -0.02
N ILE A 579 -2.24 13.95 0.08
CA ILE A 579 -2.82 12.76 -0.56
C ILE A 579 -4.00 13.24 -1.39
N LYS A 580 -3.86 13.25 -2.72
CA LYS A 580 -4.87 13.76 -3.67
C LYS A 580 -5.20 12.69 -4.70
N ASN A 581 -6.48 12.43 -4.94
CA ASN A 581 -6.94 11.41 -5.89
C ASN A 581 -6.30 10.02 -5.66
N VAL A 582 -5.94 9.72 -4.41
CA VAL A 582 -5.47 8.39 -4.03
C VAL A 582 -6.69 7.54 -3.70
N SER A 583 -6.95 6.56 -4.56
CA SER A 583 -8.00 5.57 -4.33
C SER A 583 -7.38 4.38 -3.63
N THR A 584 -7.32 4.40 -2.29
CA THR A 584 -7.17 3.19 -1.49
C THR A 584 -8.56 2.64 -1.22
N LYS A 585 -9.10 1.93 -2.21
CA LYS A 585 -10.33 1.18 -1.96
C LYS A 585 -9.91 0.03 -1.04
N PRO A 586 -10.55 -0.17 0.14
CA PRO A 586 -10.58 -1.51 0.71
C PRO A 586 -11.32 -2.31 -0.33
N VAL A 587 -10.58 -3.03 -1.17
CA VAL A 587 -11.23 -3.68 -2.28
C VAL A 587 -11.73 -5.02 -1.76
N THR A 588 -13.01 -5.29 -2.02
CA THR A 588 -13.38 -6.49 -2.77
C THR A 588 -12.47 -6.61 -3.99
N LEU A 589 -11.21 -7.00 -3.75
CA LEU A 589 -10.10 -7.02 -4.71
C LEU A 589 -10.55 -7.51 -6.08
N PHE A 590 -10.01 -6.85 -7.12
CA PHE A 590 -9.79 -7.53 -8.39
C PHE A 590 -9.06 -8.81 -8.03
N ASP A 591 -9.84 -9.88 -8.02
CA ASP A 591 -9.35 -11.15 -7.58
C ASP A 591 -8.48 -11.71 -8.70
N ALA A 592 -7.35 -12.32 -8.35
CA ALA A 592 -6.70 -13.22 -9.29
C ALA A 592 -7.71 -14.31 -9.74
N ALA A 593 -8.73 -14.59 -8.90
CA ALA A 593 -9.93 -15.36 -9.22
C ALA A 593 -10.90 -14.80 -10.26
N ALA A 594 -10.77 -13.52 -10.60
CA ALA A 594 -11.42 -12.88 -11.72
C ALA A 594 -10.50 -12.76 -12.95
N SER A 595 -9.30 -13.39 -12.93
CA SER A 595 -8.53 -13.59 -14.15
C SER A 595 -9.43 -14.30 -15.16
N THR A 596 -9.73 -13.61 -16.24
CA THR A 596 -10.58 -14.10 -17.32
C THR A 596 -9.81 -13.90 -18.59
N VAL A 597 -9.81 -14.90 -19.47
CA VAL A 597 -9.33 -14.66 -20.83
C VAL A 597 -10.12 -13.49 -21.43
N PRO A 598 -9.45 -12.56 -22.16
CA PRO A 598 -10.14 -11.44 -22.78
C PRO A 598 -11.31 -11.94 -23.65
N GLY A 599 -12.55 -11.57 -23.29
CA GLY A 599 -13.77 -11.97 -24.00
C GLY A 599 -14.63 -13.05 -23.34
N ALA A 600 -14.24 -13.60 -22.19
CA ALA A 600 -15.09 -14.55 -21.45
C ALA A 600 -16.48 -13.95 -21.12
N ARG A 601 -17.54 -14.54 -21.69
CA ARG A 601 -18.93 -14.12 -21.51
C ARG A 601 -19.87 -15.31 -21.71
N LEU A 602 -21.00 -15.28 -21.01
CA LEU A 602 -22.13 -16.20 -21.17
C LEU A 602 -23.44 -15.40 -21.31
N ASP A 603 -24.51 -16.07 -21.70
CA ASP A 603 -25.81 -15.45 -21.98
C ASP A 603 -26.70 -15.26 -20.74
N TYR A 604 -26.18 -15.55 -19.53
CA TYR A 604 -26.90 -15.25 -18.29
C TYR A 604 -27.06 -13.75 -18.09
N LYS A 605 -28.24 -13.32 -17.64
CA LYS A 605 -28.55 -11.91 -17.42
C LYS A 605 -28.09 -11.44 -16.05
N GLN A 606 -27.42 -10.30 -16.01
CA GLN A 606 -26.95 -9.69 -14.77
C GLN A 606 -28.12 -9.45 -13.80
N GLY A 607 -27.96 -9.87 -12.55
CA GLY A 607 -28.96 -9.71 -11.49
C GLY A 607 -30.12 -10.72 -11.52
N GLU A 608 -30.22 -11.57 -12.54
CA GLU A 608 -31.17 -12.68 -12.59
C GLU A 608 -30.49 -13.98 -12.12
N ALA A 609 -31.15 -14.75 -11.26
CA ALA A 609 -30.63 -16.06 -10.86
C ALA A 609 -30.75 -17.06 -12.02
N PRO A 610 -29.73 -17.88 -12.30
CA PRO A 610 -29.82 -18.95 -13.28
C PRO A 610 -30.80 -20.04 -12.80
N GLU A 611 -31.29 -20.87 -13.73
CA GLU A 611 -32.14 -22.02 -13.39
C GLU A 611 -31.38 -23.04 -12.53
N LEU A 612 -30.11 -23.26 -12.85
CA LEU A 612 -29.20 -24.19 -12.16
C LEU A 612 -27.87 -23.49 -11.89
N TRP A 613 -27.59 -23.19 -10.62
CA TRP A 613 -26.36 -22.54 -10.20
C TRP A 613 -25.15 -23.43 -10.46
N SER A 614 -25.28 -24.75 -10.30
CA SER A 614 -24.19 -25.70 -10.56
C SER A 614 -23.71 -25.65 -12.01
N VAL A 615 -24.66 -25.71 -12.97
CA VAL A 615 -24.36 -25.62 -14.41
C VAL A 615 -23.78 -24.26 -14.77
N ALA A 616 -24.39 -23.17 -14.29
CA ALA A 616 -23.90 -21.82 -14.55
C ALA A 616 -22.49 -21.59 -14.01
N THR A 617 -22.19 -22.13 -12.83
CA THR A 617 -20.85 -22.06 -12.21
C THR A 617 -19.83 -22.82 -13.02
N ALA A 618 -20.16 -24.04 -13.47
CA ALA A 618 -19.27 -24.85 -14.28
C ALA A 618 -18.98 -24.24 -15.66
N GLN A 619 -20.01 -23.71 -16.34
CA GLN A 619 -19.85 -22.97 -17.58
C GLN A 619 -19.01 -21.71 -17.38
N SER A 620 -19.23 -20.99 -16.27
CA SER A 620 -18.46 -19.80 -15.94
C SER A 620 -16.99 -20.14 -15.73
N THR A 621 -16.65 -21.24 -15.05
CA THR A 621 -15.25 -21.74 -14.94
C THR A 621 -14.62 -21.98 -16.31
N MET A 622 -15.30 -22.75 -17.17
CA MET A 622 -14.76 -23.08 -18.49
C MET A 622 -14.63 -21.85 -19.40
N ALA A 623 -15.52 -20.86 -19.25
CA ALA A 623 -15.45 -19.59 -19.96
C ALA A 623 -14.29 -18.70 -19.46
N ARG A 624 -14.07 -18.63 -18.15
CA ARG A 624 -12.94 -17.86 -17.57
C ARG A 624 -11.59 -18.44 -17.99
N TRP A 625 -11.51 -19.78 -18.02
CA TRP A 625 -10.26 -20.50 -18.26
C TRP A 625 -10.47 -21.66 -19.25
N PRO A 626 -10.56 -21.41 -20.58
CA PRO A 626 -10.69 -22.50 -21.56
C PRO A 626 -9.53 -23.50 -21.53
N ASP A 627 -8.35 -22.98 -21.17
CA ASP A 627 -7.13 -23.74 -20.84
C ASP A 627 -6.85 -23.56 -19.35
N TYR A 628 -7.18 -24.57 -18.55
CA TYR A 628 -7.15 -24.48 -17.10
C TYR A 628 -5.73 -24.46 -16.50
N THR A 629 -4.69 -24.77 -17.29
CA THR A 629 -3.30 -24.58 -16.85
C THR A 629 -2.92 -23.10 -16.68
N LYS A 630 -3.76 -22.21 -17.21
CA LYS A 630 -3.66 -20.75 -17.12
C LYS A 630 -4.66 -20.14 -16.15
N ALA A 631 -5.38 -20.97 -15.39
CA ALA A 631 -6.05 -20.45 -14.21
C ALA A 631 -4.97 -19.90 -13.26
N TYR A 632 -5.25 -18.79 -12.57
CA TYR A 632 -4.32 -18.03 -11.71
C TYR A 632 -3.68 -18.80 -10.53
N PHE A 633 -3.86 -20.12 -10.49
CA PHE A 633 -3.27 -21.02 -9.52
C PHE A 633 -2.02 -21.69 -10.08
N ASN A 634 -1.30 -22.41 -9.22
CA ASN A 634 -0.21 -23.26 -9.67
C ASN A 634 -0.68 -24.27 -10.73
N ALA A 635 0.14 -24.52 -11.75
CA ALA A 635 -0.19 -25.39 -12.87
C ALA A 635 -0.59 -26.80 -12.40
N TRP A 636 0.07 -27.36 -11.39
CA TRP A 636 -0.33 -28.60 -10.71
C TRP A 636 -0.81 -28.28 -9.30
N THR A 637 -2.14 -28.37 -9.06
CA THR A 637 -2.75 -27.95 -7.78
C THR A 637 -3.99 -28.76 -7.40
N TYR A 638 -4.20 -28.94 -6.08
CA TYR A 638 -5.35 -29.64 -5.50
C TYR A 638 -6.70 -29.07 -5.94
N VAL A 639 -6.80 -27.74 -6.07
CA VAL A 639 -8.02 -27.02 -6.46
C VAL A 639 -8.56 -27.54 -7.79
N ASN A 640 -7.67 -27.85 -8.72
CA ASN A 640 -8.08 -28.30 -10.05
C ASN A 640 -8.65 -29.72 -10.01
N SER A 641 -8.10 -30.57 -9.15
CA SER A 641 -8.67 -31.90 -8.89
C SER A 641 -9.98 -31.83 -8.13
N TYR A 642 -10.10 -30.86 -7.21
CA TYR A 642 -11.33 -30.59 -6.50
C TYR A 642 -12.45 -30.12 -7.47
N MET A 643 -12.11 -29.22 -8.40
CA MET A 643 -13.01 -28.79 -9.49
C MET A 643 -13.38 -29.97 -10.39
N ALA A 644 -12.41 -30.81 -10.76
CA ALA A 644 -12.61 -31.98 -11.61
C ALA A 644 -13.65 -32.95 -11.02
N CYS A 645 -13.68 -33.16 -9.71
CA CYS A 645 -14.72 -33.97 -9.08
C CYS A 645 -16.14 -33.37 -9.27
N GLY A 646 -16.29 -32.05 -9.17
CA GLY A 646 -17.57 -31.38 -9.42
C GLY A 646 -18.01 -31.53 -10.88
N PHE A 647 -17.08 -31.33 -11.81
CA PHE A 647 -17.28 -31.53 -13.24
C PHE A 647 -17.62 -32.98 -13.58
N GLU A 648 -17.01 -33.96 -12.92
CA GLU A 648 -17.33 -35.36 -13.10
C GLU A 648 -18.76 -35.69 -12.66
N ARG A 649 -19.21 -35.13 -11.52
CA ARG A 649 -20.60 -35.31 -11.05
C ARG A 649 -21.59 -34.72 -12.05
N LEU A 650 -21.33 -33.50 -12.52
CA LEU A 650 -22.12 -32.90 -13.60
C LEU A 650 -22.10 -33.72 -14.88
N TYR A 651 -20.95 -34.28 -15.28
CA TYR A 651 -20.88 -35.20 -16.42
C TYR A 651 -21.77 -36.43 -16.22
N LYS A 652 -21.74 -37.05 -15.04
CA LYS A 652 -22.58 -38.22 -14.74
C LYS A 652 -24.07 -37.88 -14.82
N ASP A 653 -24.44 -36.72 -14.31
CA ASP A 653 -25.85 -36.31 -14.23
C ASP A 653 -26.38 -35.78 -15.57
N THR A 654 -25.63 -34.94 -16.26
CA THR A 654 -26.02 -34.33 -17.56
C THR A 654 -25.70 -35.22 -18.76
N GLY A 655 -24.60 -35.98 -18.73
CA GLY A 655 -24.03 -36.66 -19.89
C GLY A 655 -23.14 -35.77 -20.77
N ASP A 656 -22.94 -34.49 -20.42
CA ASP A 656 -22.15 -33.55 -21.20
C ASP A 656 -20.64 -33.85 -21.08
N LYS A 657 -20.06 -34.33 -22.19
CA LYS A 657 -18.66 -34.75 -22.26
C LYS A 657 -17.68 -33.58 -22.15
N THR A 658 -18.12 -32.33 -22.34
CA THR A 658 -17.24 -31.15 -22.26
C THR A 658 -16.51 -31.07 -20.91
N TYR A 659 -17.18 -31.45 -19.82
CA TYR A 659 -16.60 -31.54 -18.48
C TYR A 659 -15.45 -32.54 -18.41
N LEU A 660 -15.63 -33.76 -18.92
CA LEU A 660 -14.61 -34.80 -18.91
C LEU A 660 -13.42 -34.44 -19.82
N GLU A 661 -13.70 -33.86 -20.99
CA GLU A 661 -12.68 -33.38 -21.91
C GLU A 661 -11.85 -32.23 -21.31
N TYR A 662 -12.50 -31.35 -20.54
CA TYR A 662 -11.83 -30.26 -19.83
C TYR A 662 -10.81 -30.79 -18.80
N ILE A 663 -11.21 -31.78 -18.00
CA ILE A 663 -10.32 -32.46 -17.04
C ILE A 663 -9.16 -33.16 -17.76
N LYS A 664 -9.46 -33.83 -18.88
CA LYS A 664 -8.45 -34.54 -19.68
C LYS A 664 -7.40 -33.58 -20.24
N ARG A 665 -7.83 -32.45 -20.82
CA ARG A 665 -6.92 -31.41 -21.34
C ARG A 665 -5.99 -30.89 -20.26
N TYR A 666 -6.50 -30.68 -19.04
CA TYR A 666 -5.67 -30.27 -17.91
C TYR A 666 -4.60 -31.30 -17.57
N ILE A 667 -4.98 -32.56 -17.30
CA ILE A 667 -4.05 -33.61 -16.84
C ILE A 667 -3.01 -33.99 -17.90
N ASP A 668 -3.39 -34.01 -19.18
CA ASP A 668 -2.47 -34.38 -20.27
C ASP A 668 -1.28 -33.42 -20.42
N ASN A 669 -1.34 -32.21 -19.84
CA ASN A 669 -0.18 -31.31 -19.83
C ASN A 669 0.94 -31.81 -18.93
N PHE A 670 0.64 -32.62 -17.91
CA PHE A 670 1.61 -32.97 -16.86
C PHE A 670 2.23 -34.35 -17.02
N ILE A 671 1.77 -35.15 -17.98
CA ILE A 671 2.32 -36.49 -18.23
C ILE A 671 2.65 -36.68 -19.71
N ASP A 672 3.75 -37.38 -20.00
CA ASP A 672 4.10 -37.76 -21.37
C ASP A 672 3.27 -38.97 -21.87
N LYS A 673 3.60 -39.41 -23.10
CA LYS A 673 3.03 -40.60 -23.73
C LYS A 673 3.33 -41.92 -22.99
N ASP A 674 4.28 -41.91 -22.06
CA ASP A 674 4.69 -43.08 -21.29
C ASP A 674 4.19 -42.99 -19.83
N GLY A 675 3.44 -41.94 -19.47
CA GLY A 675 2.88 -41.71 -18.14
C GLY A 675 3.88 -41.17 -17.12
N ASN A 676 5.02 -40.60 -17.55
CA ASN A 676 5.96 -39.92 -16.66
C ASN A 676 5.56 -38.46 -16.48
N PHE A 677 5.75 -37.92 -15.28
CA PHE A 677 5.54 -36.49 -15.02
C PHE A 677 6.55 -35.64 -15.80
N ILE A 678 6.05 -34.66 -16.56
CA ILE A 678 6.88 -33.77 -17.38
C ILE A 678 6.88 -32.34 -16.85
N ALA A 679 7.92 -31.60 -17.22
CA ALA A 679 8.05 -30.21 -16.87
C ALA A 679 7.13 -29.34 -17.73
N VAL A 680 6.30 -28.53 -17.06
CA VAL A 680 5.35 -27.62 -17.70
C VAL A 680 5.75 -26.20 -17.35
N ALA A 681 5.72 -25.30 -18.32
CA ALA A 681 5.84 -23.87 -18.08
C ALA A 681 4.58 -23.41 -17.32
N ASN A 682 4.74 -22.86 -16.12
CA ASN A 682 3.63 -22.13 -15.50
C ASN A 682 3.41 -20.78 -16.22
N GLU A 683 2.35 -20.07 -15.83
CA GLU A 683 2.02 -18.71 -16.32
C GLU A 683 3.17 -17.68 -16.20
N LYS A 684 4.15 -17.95 -15.34
CA LYS A 684 5.38 -17.15 -15.14
C LYS A 684 6.56 -17.62 -16.01
N GLY A 685 6.34 -18.55 -16.93
CA GLY A 685 7.35 -19.14 -17.82
C GLY A 685 8.33 -20.10 -17.13
N ILE A 686 8.09 -20.49 -15.88
CA ILE A 686 8.96 -21.39 -15.13
C ILE A 686 8.62 -22.84 -15.51
N VAL A 687 9.57 -23.52 -16.15
CA VAL A 687 9.42 -24.92 -16.59
C VAL A 687 9.93 -25.87 -15.50
N ARG A 688 9.01 -26.57 -14.82
CA ARG A 688 9.35 -27.60 -13.82
C ARG A 688 8.36 -28.75 -13.82
N ALA A 689 8.84 -29.95 -13.54
CA ALA A 689 7.96 -31.09 -13.30
C ALA A 689 7.24 -30.93 -11.95
N PRO A 690 5.99 -31.40 -11.83
CA PRO A 690 5.26 -31.38 -10.56
C PRO A 690 6.02 -32.12 -9.44
N ASN A 691 6.17 -31.48 -8.28
CA ASN A 691 6.76 -32.10 -7.10
C ASN A 691 5.70 -32.90 -6.31
N VAL A 692 5.20 -33.98 -6.91
CA VAL A 692 4.02 -34.72 -6.42
C VAL A 692 4.21 -35.41 -5.06
N CYS A 693 5.45 -35.54 -4.58
CA CYS A 693 5.77 -36.31 -3.37
C CYS A 693 6.10 -35.44 -2.14
N ASP A 694 6.01 -34.12 -2.25
CA ASP A 694 6.50 -33.16 -1.25
C ASP A 694 5.49 -32.81 -0.16
N ASN A 695 4.22 -32.73 -0.53
CA ASN A 695 3.10 -32.37 0.33
C ASN A 695 1.81 -33.05 -0.14
N LEU A 696 0.83 -33.16 0.76
CA LEU A 696 -0.44 -33.83 0.48
C LEU A 696 -1.27 -33.08 -0.57
N ASP A 697 -1.19 -31.75 -0.64
CA ASP A 697 -1.87 -30.92 -1.62
C ASP A 697 -1.47 -31.31 -3.06
N ASN A 698 -0.17 -31.53 -3.30
CA ASN A 698 0.36 -31.97 -4.58
C ASN A 698 -0.02 -33.41 -4.94
N MET A 699 -0.56 -34.19 -3.99
CA MET A 699 -1.03 -35.55 -4.25
C MET A 699 -2.51 -35.60 -4.64
N MET A 700 -3.33 -34.62 -4.23
CA MET A 700 -4.75 -34.53 -4.55
C MET A 700 -5.05 -34.57 -6.07
N PRO A 701 -4.23 -33.98 -6.98
CA PRO A 701 -4.41 -34.14 -8.42
C PRO A 701 -4.29 -35.58 -8.93
N GLY A 702 -3.69 -36.48 -8.14
CA GLY A 702 -3.75 -37.92 -8.38
C GLY A 702 -5.18 -38.44 -8.53
N ASN A 703 -6.16 -37.85 -7.83
CA ASN A 703 -7.56 -38.23 -7.95
C ASN A 703 -8.10 -38.06 -9.39
N SER A 704 -7.67 -37.01 -10.10
CA SER A 704 -8.03 -36.76 -11.50
C SER A 704 -7.33 -37.73 -12.46
N LEU A 705 -6.11 -38.19 -12.15
CA LEU A 705 -5.46 -39.27 -12.91
C LEU A 705 -6.29 -40.55 -12.81
N VAL A 706 -6.73 -40.93 -11.60
CA VAL A 706 -7.57 -42.13 -11.40
C VAL A 706 -8.91 -41.98 -12.12
N MET A 707 -9.54 -40.80 -12.07
CA MET A 707 -10.76 -40.48 -12.80
C MET A 707 -10.61 -40.71 -14.31
N LEU A 708 -9.56 -40.19 -14.93
CA LEU A 708 -9.34 -40.37 -16.37
C LEU A 708 -9.02 -41.84 -16.70
N TYR A 709 -8.33 -42.57 -15.84
CA TYR A 709 -8.15 -44.01 -16.00
C TYR A 709 -9.48 -44.77 -15.93
N GLU A 710 -10.40 -44.40 -15.03
CA GLU A 710 -11.72 -45.03 -14.93
C GLU A 710 -12.48 -44.95 -16.26
N HIS A 711 -12.46 -43.79 -16.90
CA HIS A 711 -13.19 -43.52 -18.14
C HIS A 711 -12.49 -44.03 -19.40
N TYR A 712 -11.17 -43.80 -19.54
CA TYR A 712 -10.45 -44.07 -20.79
C TYR A 712 -9.65 -45.37 -20.78
N LYS A 713 -9.40 -45.96 -19.61
CA LYS A 713 -8.52 -47.14 -19.43
C LYS A 713 -7.09 -46.96 -19.98
N ASP A 714 -6.65 -45.71 -20.18
CA ASP A 714 -5.32 -45.37 -20.64
C ASP A 714 -4.29 -45.61 -19.51
N LYS A 715 -3.36 -46.54 -19.77
CA LYS A 715 -2.36 -47.00 -18.78
C LYS A 715 -1.40 -45.89 -18.32
N ARG A 716 -1.26 -44.79 -19.06
CA ARG A 716 -0.41 -43.64 -18.67
C ARG A 716 -0.89 -43.02 -17.36
N TYR A 717 -2.20 -42.82 -17.24
CA TYR A 717 -2.81 -42.27 -16.02
C TYR A 717 -2.61 -43.19 -14.82
N LYS A 718 -2.77 -44.51 -15.02
CA LYS A 718 -2.52 -45.51 -13.98
C LYS A 718 -1.07 -45.45 -13.50
N LYS A 719 -0.09 -45.40 -14.41
CA LYS A 719 1.34 -45.34 -14.05
C LYS A 719 1.66 -44.11 -13.20
N ALA A 720 1.17 -42.94 -13.59
CA ALA A 720 1.35 -41.70 -12.83
C ALA A 720 0.67 -41.78 -11.44
N ALA A 721 -0.52 -42.39 -11.35
CA ALA A 721 -1.19 -42.63 -10.08
C ALA A 721 -0.43 -43.63 -9.19
N ASP A 722 0.11 -44.71 -9.76
CA ASP A 722 0.94 -45.70 -9.04
C ASP A 722 2.17 -45.02 -8.38
N TYR A 723 2.76 -44.03 -9.06
CA TYR A 723 3.87 -43.26 -8.51
C TYR A 723 3.46 -42.41 -7.29
N ILE A 724 2.30 -41.76 -7.34
CA ILE A 724 1.76 -41.00 -6.19
C ILE A 724 1.48 -41.95 -5.00
N LEU A 725 0.88 -43.12 -5.26
CA LEU A 725 0.65 -44.14 -4.22
C LEU A 725 1.96 -44.60 -3.58
N HIS A 726 3.00 -44.82 -4.39
CA HIS A 726 4.33 -45.18 -3.89
C HIS A 726 4.90 -44.10 -2.96
N CYS A 727 4.70 -42.81 -3.29
CA CYS A 727 5.10 -41.71 -2.43
C CYS A 727 4.33 -41.65 -1.11
N MET A 728 3.03 -41.97 -1.11
CA MET A 728 2.21 -42.04 0.11
C MET A 728 2.63 -43.17 1.05
N LYS A 729 2.98 -44.35 0.51
CA LYS A 729 3.44 -45.50 1.32
C LYS A 729 4.72 -45.20 2.13
N ASN A 730 5.52 -44.24 1.68
CA ASN A 730 6.78 -43.83 2.30
C ASN A 730 6.71 -42.38 2.84
N TYR A 731 5.51 -41.92 3.18
CA TYR A 731 5.28 -40.56 3.61
C TYR A 731 5.41 -40.43 5.13
N PRO A 732 6.09 -39.38 5.65
CA PRO A 732 6.30 -39.24 7.08
C PRO A 732 5.00 -38.92 7.82
N GLY A 733 4.95 -39.33 9.09
CA GLY A 733 3.78 -39.12 9.94
C GLY A 733 4.12 -39.15 11.43
N ASN A 734 3.09 -38.87 12.21
CA ASN A 734 3.11 -38.88 13.67
C ASN A 734 3.11 -40.32 14.21
N ASN A 735 3.25 -40.48 15.52
CA ASN A 735 3.24 -41.79 16.21
C ASN A 735 1.89 -42.48 16.16
N ASP A 736 0.79 -41.72 16.11
CA ASP A 736 -0.56 -42.24 15.81
C ASP A 736 -0.71 -42.63 14.32
N GLY A 737 0.34 -42.36 13.54
CA GLY A 737 0.50 -42.72 12.16
C GLY A 737 -0.08 -41.71 11.16
N GLY A 738 -0.71 -40.64 11.62
CA GLY A 738 -1.23 -39.60 10.74
C GLY A 738 -0.14 -38.84 9.98
N PHE A 739 -0.33 -38.59 8.70
CA PHE A 739 0.66 -37.95 7.83
C PHE A 739 0.88 -36.49 8.19
N TRP A 740 2.13 -36.04 8.08
CA TRP A 740 2.42 -34.60 8.13
C TRP A 740 1.83 -33.90 6.92
N HIS A 741 1.44 -32.63 7.05
CA HIS A 741 0.86 -31.90 5.93
C HIS A 741 1.85 -31.75 4.75
N SER A 742 3.12 -31.47 5.06
CA SER A 742 4.25 -31.55 4.12
C SER A 742 5.46 -32.23 4.76
N ARG A 743 6.40 -32.70 3.94
CA ARG A 743 7.65 -33.31 4.45
C ARG A 743 8.47 -32.36 5.33
N GLY A 744 8.32 -31.05 5.17
CA GLY A 744 8.98 -30.03 6.01
C GLY A 744 8.21 -29.61 7.26
N MET A 745 6.98 -30.08 7.45
CA MET A 745 6.09 -29.71 8.57
C MET A 745 6.09 -30.80 9.65
N HIS A 746 7.26 -31.05 10.23
CA HIS A 746 7.48 -32.11 11.21
C HIS A 746 6.47 -32.06 12.35
N GLY A 747 5.78 -33.19 12.60
CA GLY A 747 4.80 -33.33 13.67
C GLY A 747 3.43 -32.70 13.41
N GLN A 748 3.24 -31.95 12.31
CA GLN A 748 2.02 -31.18 12.07
C GLN A 748 1.08 -31.92 11.12
N MET A 749 -0.09 -32.31 11.61
CA MET A 749 -1.22 -32.71 10.76
C MET A 749 -2.15 -31.51 10.63
N TRP A 750 -2.42 -31.10 9.39
CA TRP A 750 -3.45 -30.11 9.09
C TRP A 750 -4.66 -30.85 8.56
N ILE A 751 -5.85 -30.41 8.97
CA ILE A 751 -7.10 -31.07 8.62
C ILE A 751 -7.33 -31.14 7.10
N ASP A 752 -6.82 -30.14 6.38
CA ASP A 752 -6.81 -30.00 4.92
C ASP A 752 -6.13 -31.21 4.28
N GLY A 753 -4.95 -31.58 4.79
CA GLY A 753 -4.14 -32.69 4.28
C GLY A 753 -4.86 -34.04 4.35
N ILE A 754 -5.81 -34.21 5.28
CA ILE A 754 -6.63 -35.41 5.37
C ILE A 754 -7.50 -35.53 4.12
N PHE A 755 -8.19 -34.46 3.71
CA PHE A 755 -8.94 -34.44 2.47
C PHE A 755 -8.03 -34.68 1.26
N MET A 756 -6.93 -33.92 1.13
CA MET A 756 -6.06 -33.98 -0.04
C MET A 756 -5.52 -35.39 -0.31
N GLY A 757 -4.98 -36.03 0.72
CA GLY A 757 -4.41 -37.37 0.60
C GLY A 757 -5.47 -38.47 0.44
N GLN A 758 -6.54 -38.42 1.23
CA GLN A 758 -7.49 -39.54 1.28
C GLN A 758 -8.43 -39.55 0.08
N MET A 759 -8.78 -38.40 -0.49
CA MET A 759 -9.57 -38.38 -1.73
C MET A 759 -8.88 -39.16 -2.86
N PHE A 760 -7.57 -39.03 -3.00
CA PHE A 760 -6.79 -39.86 -3.94
C PHE A 760 -6.83 -41.34 -3.55
N LEU A 761 -6.53 -41.69 -2.29
CA LEU A 761 -6.44 -43.09 -1.85
C LEU A 761 -7.77 -43.82 -2.00
N LEU A 762 -8.88 -43.21 -1.56
CA LEU A 762 -10.22 -43.79 -1.67
C LEU A 762 -10.54 -44.15 -3.11
N ARG A 763 -10.29 -43.23 -4.04
CA ARG A 763 -10.55 -43.45 -5.46
C ARG A 763 -9.59 -44.46 -6.09
N TYR A 764 -8.29 -44.38 -5.76
CA TYR A 764 -7.29 -45.35 -6.22
C TYR A 764 -7.70 -46.78 -5.82
N GLY A 765 -8.03 -46.97 -4.54
CA GLY A 765 -8.47 -48.26 -3.99
C GLY A 765 -9.72 -48.81 -4.66
N ARG A 766 -10.68 -47.93 -4.99
CA ARG A 766 -11.90 -48.31 -5.70
C ARG A 766 -11.66 -48.74 -7.15
N SER A 767 -10.74 -48.09 -7.85
CA SER A 767 -10.73 -48.09 -9.32
C SER A 767 -9.51 -48.70 -9.98
N ILE A 768 -8.35 -48.70 -9.30
CA ILE A 768 -7.10 -49.27 -9.81
C ILE A 768 -6.75 -50.56 -9.07
N GLY A 769 -6.74 -50.55 -7.73
CA GLY A 769 -6.39 -51.71 -6.91
C GLY A 769 -5.83 -51.34 -5.53
N ASP A 770 -5.39 -52.34 -4.76
CA ASP A 770 -4.87 -52.20 -3.38
C ASP A 770 -5.86 -51.55 -2.40
N SER A 771 -7.15 -51.85 -2.58
CA SER A 771 -8.25 -51.34 -1.75
C SER A 771 -8.04 -51.59 -0.27
N LYS A 772 -7.43 -52.73 0.09
CA LYS A 772 -7.10 -53.02 1.49
C LYS A 772 -6.19 -51.95 2.08
N TYR A 773 -5.04 -51.67 1.47
CA TYR A 773 -4.14 -50.62 1.95
C TYR A 773 -4.82 -49.26 1.92
N ALA A 774 -5.42 -48.90 0.79
CA ALA A 774 -6.01 -47.57 0.62
C ALA A 774 -7.13 -47.27 1.62
N TYR A 775 -8.00 -48.23 1.92
CA TYR A 775 -9.10 -48.04 2.87
C TYR A 775 -8.62 -48.11 4.32
N ASP A 776 -7.72 -49.03 4.66
CA ASP A 776 -7.08 -49.08 5.99
C ASP A 776 -6.35 -47.75 6.27
N GLU A 777 -5.64 -47.21 5.28
CA GLU A 777 -4.91 -45.95 5.37
C GLU A 777 -5.85 -44.75 5.52
N ALA A 778 -6.87 -44.64 4.67
CA ALA A 778 -7.85 -43.56 4.77
C ALA A 778 -8.55 -43.52 6.14
N ILE A 779 -8.96 -44.67 6.66
CA ILE A 779 -9.52 -44.78 8.01
C ILE A 779 -8.52 -44.29 9.04
N ARG A 780 -7.28 -44.79 8.99
CA ARG A 780 -6.23 -44.46 9.94
C ARG A 780 -5.92 -42.96 9.97
N GLN A 781 -5.88 -42.30 8.81
CA GLN A 781 -5.63 -40.87 8.71
C GLN A 781 -6.77 -40.04 9.30
N ILE A 782 -8.02 -40.40 8.98
CA ILE A 782 -9.21 -39.73 9.52
C ILE A 782 -9.30 -39.90 11.04
N THR A 783 -9.14 -41.13 11.55
CA THR A 783 -9.31 -41.43 12.99
C THR A 783 -8.13 -40.93 13.83
N ALA A 784 -6.90 -40.93 13.30
CA ALA A 784 -5.74 -40.31 13.95
C ALA A 784 -5.96 -38.80 14.15
N TYR A 785 -6.51 -38.10 13.16
CA TYR A 785 -6.87 -36.69 13.32
C TYR A 785 -7.98 -36.51 14.37
N ALA A 786 -9.06 -37.32 14.28
CA ALA A 786 -10.19 -37.21 15.20
C ALA A 786 -9.81 -37.36 16.67
N LYS A 787 -8.88 -38.28 16.98
CA LYS A 787 -8.39 -38.54 18.35
C LYS A 787 -7.86 -37.30 19.06
N ARG A 788 -7.25 -36.37 18.33
CA ARG A 788 -6.56 -35.21 18.91
C ARG A 788 -7.11 -33.88 18.43
N GLY A 789 -7.89 -33.86 17.37
CA GLY A 789 -8.37 -32.63 16.73
C GLY A 789 -9.74 -32.15 17.20
N GLU A 790 -10.52 -32.98 17.91
CA GLU A 790 -11.86 -32.57 18.36
C GLU A 790 -11.78 -31.44 19.39
N ARG A 791 -12.55 -30.37 19.18
CA ARG A 791 -12.66 -29.26 20.12
C ARG A 791 -13.60 -29.68 21.24
N GLY A 792 -13.02 -30.10 22.36
CA GLY A 792 -13.79 -30.65 23.49
C GLY A 792 -14.62 -31.85 23.03
N ASN A 793 -15.93 -31.82 23.30
CA ASN A 793 -16.90 -32.82 22.84
C ASN A 793 -17.95 -32.21 21.89
N SER A 794 -17.55 -31.20 21.12
CA SER A 794 -18.46 -30.44 20.26
C SER A 794 -18.85 -31.17 18.97
N GLY A 795 -18.08 -32.21 18.57
CA GLY A 795 -18.11 -32.77 17.22
C GLY A 795 -17.41 -31.93 16.17
N LEU A 796 -16.87 -30.75 16.51
CA LEU A 796 -16.12 -29.88 15.60
C LEU A 796 -14.61 -30.11 15.77
N TYR A 797 -13.84 -29.92 14.69
CA TYR A 797 -12.41 -30.21 14.65
C TYR A 797 -11.58 -28.96 14.35
N VAL A 798 -10.49 -28.77 15.09
CA VAL A 798 -9.57 -27.63 14.90
C VAL A 798 -8.80 -27.74 13.59
N HIS A 799 -8.25 -26.63 13.10
CA HIS A 799 -7.52 -26.58 11.83
C HIS A 799 -6.24 -27.44 11.81
N GLY A 800 -5.48 -27.49 12.91
CA GLY A 800 -4.26 -28.31 12.97
C GLY A 800 -4.01 -28.96 14.32
N ILE A 801 -3.32 -30.10 14.31
CA ILE A 801 -2.77 -30.77 15.49
C ILE A 801 -1.25 -30.98 15.34
N TYR A 802 -0.54 -30.84 16.45
CA TYR A 802 0.91 -30.92 16.50
C TYR A 802 1.38 -32.00 17.48
N GLU A 803 2.35 -32.80 17.06
CA GLU A 803 3.10 -33.73 17.90
C GLU A 803 4.57 -33.28 17.99
N ALA A 804 5.02 -32.97 19.22
CA ALA A 804 6.40 -32.59 19.46
C ALA A 804 7.38 -33.77 19.30
N GLY A 805 8.67 -33.46 19.09
CA GLY A 805 9.75 -34.46 19.06
C GLY A 805 10.11 -35.00 17.67
N HIS A 806 9.49 -34.50 16.60
CA HIS A 806 9.71 -34.97 15.22
C HIS A 806 10.72 -34.18 14.39
N GLY A 807 11.41 -33.18 14.97
CA GLY A 807 12.49 -32.45 14.29
C GLY A 807 13.05 -31.26 15.07
N ASN A 808 14.02 -30.55 14.48
CA ASN A 808 14.78 -29.46 15.13
C ASN A 808 14.08 -28.09 15.09
N ARG A 809 12.82 -28.02 14.64
CA ARG A 809 12.09 -26.75 14.43
C ARG A 809 10.76 -26.81 15.14
N GLU A 810 10.51 -25.84 16.01
CA GLU A 810 9.26 -25.75 16.77
C GLU A 810 8.08 -25.32 15.88
N CYS A 811 6.88 -25.80 16.23
CA CYS A 811 5.64 -25.38 15.59
C CYS A 811 5.27 -23.95 16.00
N ARG A 812 4.97 -23.08 15.04
CA ARG A 812 4.68 -21.66 15.30
C ARG A 812 3.35 -21.39 16.03
N TRP A 813 2.43 -22.36 16.03
CA TRP A 813 1.04 -22.19 16.46
C TRP A 813 0.60 -23.17 17.55
N ALA A 814 1.47 -24.10 17.96
CA ALA A 814 1.18 -25.09 19.00
C ALA A 814 2.46 -25.46 19.78
N THR A 815 2.28 -25.96 21.01
CA THR A 815 3.35 -26.51 21.86
C THR A 815 3.03 -27.95 22.25
N ALA A 816 3.91 -28.61 23.00
CA ALA A 816 3.63 -29.96 23.52
C ALA A 816 2.45 -29.95 24.51
N GLU A 817 2.31 -28.88 25.29
CA GLU A 817 1.24 -28.67 26.27
C GLU A 817 -0.08 -28.27 25.60
N ASN A 818 0.01 -27.53 24.50
CA ASN A 818 -1.14 -27.06 23.72
C ASN A 818 -0.99 -27.51 22.25
N PRO A 819 -1.30 -28.78 21.94
CA PRO A 819 -1.03 -29.38 20.62
C PRO A 819 -2.07 -29.03 19.55
N GLN A 820 -3.22 -28.44 19.92
CA GLN A 820 -4.27 -28.03 18.99
C GLN A 820 -4.06 -26.58 18.52
N SER A 821 -4.42 -26.28 17.28
CA SER A 821 -4.54 -24.90 16.81
C SER A 821 -5.62 -24.12 17.58
N SER A 822 -5.55 -22.79 17.50
CA SER A 822 -6.39 -21.90 18.31
C SER A 822 -7.90 -22.01 18.03
N ASP A 823 -8.31 -22.33 16.80
CA ASP A 823 -9.71 -22.19 16.37
C ASP A 823 -10.19 -23.29 15.41
N VAL A 824 -11.51 -23.44 15.31
CA VAL A 824 -12.24 -24.30 14.36
C VAL A 824 -12.52 -23.48 13.09
N TRP A 825 -11.59 -23.51 12.14
CA TRP A 825 -11.73 -22.78 10.88
C TRP A 825 -12.72 -23.46 9.93
N GLY A 826 -13.65 -22.68 9.37
CA GLY A 826 -14.77 -23.16 8.55
C GLY A 826 -14.37 -24.00 7.34
N GLU A 827 -13.50 -23.47 6.46
CA GLU A 827 -13.04 -24.18 5.26
C GLU A 827 -12.25 -25.45 5.61
N GLY A 828 -11.32 -25.36 6.58
CA GLY A 828 -10.56 -26.50 7.08
C GLY A 828 -11.47 -27.62 7.60
N LEU A 829 -12.46 -27.28 8.43
CA LEU A 829 -13.46 -28.24 8.88
C LEU A 829 -14.31 -28.78 7.70
N GLY A 830 -14.56 -27.94 6.70
CA GLY A 830 -15.24 -28.30 5.46
C GLY A 830 -14.53 -29.43 4.72
N TRP A 831 -13.20 -29.36 4.57
CA TRP A 831 -12.40 -30.43 3.99
C TRP A 831 -12.61 -31.77 4.67
N TYR A 832 -12.64 -31.75 6.01
CA TYR A 832 -12.87 -32.95 6.81
C TYR A 832 -14.30 -33.51 6.63
N ALA A 833 -15.30 -32.63 6.56
CA ALA A 833 -16.68 -33.01 6.32
C ALA A 833 -16.84 -33.70 4.96
N LEU A 834 -16.19 -33.17 3.91
CA LEU A 834 -16.19 -33.76 2.57
C LEU A 834 -15.57 -35.16 2.58
N VAL A 835 -14.36 -35.31 3.11
CA VAL A 835 -13.64 -36.59 3.04
C VAL A 835 -14.32 -37.68 3.85
N LEU A 836 -14.98 -37.33 4.97
CA LEU A 836 -15.75 -38.28 5.77
C LEU A 836 -16.90 -38.92 4.99
N VAL A 837 -17.71 -38.12 4.28
CA VAL A 837 -18.84 -38.67 3.50
C VAL A 837 -18.39 -39.42 2.26
N GLU A 838 -17.31 -38.97 1.61
CA GLU A 838 -16.73 -39.67 0.47
C GLU A 838 -16.11 -41.02 0.88
N ALA A 839 -15.49 -41.08 2.08
CA ALA A 839 -15.00 -42.32 2.66
C ALA A 839 -16.15 -43.28 3.00
N LEU A 840 -17.24 -42.78 3.59
CA LEU A 840 -18.42 -43.59 3.93
C LEU A 840 -19.16 -44.11 2.69
N GLU A 841 -19.16 -43.35 1.59
CA GLU A 841 -19.70 -43.82 0.31
C GLU A 841 -18.82 -44.89 -0.34
N THR A 842 -17.50 -44.74 -0.23
CA THR A 842 -16.54 -45.57 -0.97
C THR A 842 -16.17 -46.86 -0.22
N ILE A 843 -15.99 -46.80 1.10
CA ILE A 843 -15.53 -47.93 1.91
C ILE A 843 -16.72 -48.87 2.21
N PRO A 844 -16.59 -50.18 1.96
CA PRO A 844 -17.68 -51.12 2.24
C PRO A 844 -18.12 -51.10 3.72
N PRO A 845 -19.43 -51.13 4.03
CA PRO A 845 -19.93 -51.13 5.41
C PRO A 845 -19.43 -52.29 6.29
N LYS A 846 -18.97 -53.39 5.68
CA LYS A 846 -18.37 -54.53 6.39
C LYS A 846 -16.92 -54.30 6.84
N HIS A 847 -16.28 -53.20 6.42
CA HIS A 847 -14.92 -52.89 6.81
C HIS A 847 -14.84 -52.55 8.30
N LYS A 848 -13.83 -53.07 9.00
CA LYS A 848 -13.71 -52.96 10.48
C LYS A 848 -13.78 -51.53 11.02
N GLY A 849 -13.24 -50.56 10.28
CA GLY A 849 -13.20 -49.14 10.68
C GLY A 849 -14.39 -48.31 10.17
N TYR A 850 -15.35 -48.89 9.46
CA TYR A 850 -16.47 -48.15 8.89
C TYR A 850 -17.34 -47.48 9.96
N ASN A 851 -17.65 -48.21 11.04
CA ASN A 851 -18.49 -47.68 12.12
C ASN A 851 -17.82 -46.52 12.87
N GLU A 852 -16.49 -46.56 13.03
CA GLU A 852 -15.75 -45.47 13.67
C GLU A 852 -15.81 -44.19 12.82
N LEU A 853 -15.65 -44.30 11.49
CA LEU A 853 -15.85 -43.17 10.57
C LEU A 853 -17.28 -42.62 10.64
N LYS A 854 -18.27 -43.53 10.68
CA LYS A 854 -19.69 -43.16 10.76
C LYS A 854 -19.98 -42.39 12.05
N ASP A 855 -19.42 -42.82 13.17
CA ASP A 855 -19.61 -42.17 14.47
C ASP A 855 -18.96 -40.78 14.51
N ILE A 856 -17.77 -40.62 13.94
CA ILE A 856 -17.10 -39.31 13.76
C ILE A 856 -17.99 -38.39 12.93
N TYR A 857 -18.49 -38.87 11.79
CA TYR A 857 -19.34 -38.08 10.91
C TYR A 857 -20.67 -37.67 11.55
N ILE A 858 -21.36 -38.58 12.27
CA ILE A 858 -22.61 -38.25 12.97
C ILE A 858 -22.38 -37.17 14.03
N ARG A 859 -21.26 -37.23 14.78
CA ARG A 859 -20.89 -36.18 15.73
C ARG A 859 -20.63 -34.85 15.03
N LEU A 860 -19.88 -34.86 13.94
CA LEU A 860 -19.63 -33.66 13.13
C LEU A 860 -20.92 -33.04 12.58
N ALA A 861 -21.80 -33.84 11.98
CA ALA A 861 -23.08 -33.37 11.46
C ALA A 861 -23.95 -32.76 12.55
N LYS A 862 -23.94 -33.33 13.77
CA LYS A 862 -24.63 -32.74 14.93
C LYS A 862 -23.99 -31.42 15.36
N GLY A 863 -22.66 -31.35 15.43
CA GLY A 863 -21.92 -30.12 15.73
C GLY A 863 -22.26 -29.00 14.75
N LEU A 864 -22.18 -29.28 13.44
CA LEU A 864 -22.53 -28.34 12.38
C LEU A 864 -23.98 -27.88 12.47
N LYS A 865 -24.95 -28.79 12.68
CA LYS A 865 -26.36 -28.40 12.88
C LYS A 865 -26.53 -27.44 14.05
N ASN A 866 -25.79 -27.63 15.14
CA ASN A 866 -25.89 -26.79 16.33
C ASN A 866 -25.22 -25.41 16.17
N THR A 867 -24.27 -25.25 15.23
CA THR A 867 -23.55 -24.00 14.99
C THR A 867 -23.98 -23.27 13.72
N GLN A 868 -25.00 -23.76 13.00
CA GLN A 868 -25.59 -23.03 11.88
C GLN A 868 -26.21 -21.73 12.39
N ASP A 869 -25.88 -20.61 11.76
CA ASP A 869 -26.45 -19.32 12.12
C ASP A 869 -27.94 -19.28 11.76
N PRO A 870 -28.86 -19.07 12.73
CA PRO A 870 -30.29 -19.06 12.46
C PRO A 870 -30.75 -17.85 11.63
N LYS A 871 -29.94 -16.78 11.51
CA LYS A 871 -30.32 -15.58 10.75
C LYS A 871 -30.06 -15.73 9.26
N THR A 872 -28.89 -16.27 8.91
CA THR A 872 -28.43 -16.37 7.51
C THR A 872 -28.56 -17.78 6.95
N GLY A 873 -28.56 -18.80 7.81
CA GLY A 873 -28.49 -20.21 7.41
C GLY A 873 -27.08 -20.72 7.11
N GLY A 874 -26.06 -19.86 7.16
CA GLY A 874 -24.67 -20.23 6.89
C GLY A 874 -23.88 -20.58 8.15
N TRP A 875 -22.59 -20.83 7.97
CA TRP A 875 -21.62 -21.05 9.05
C TRP A 875 -20.55 -19.97 9.04
N TYR A 876 -20.06 -19.66 10.23
CA TYR A 876 -19.04 -18.63 10.44
C TYR A 876 -17.63 -19.10 10.04
N GLN A 877 -16.77 -18.15 9.69
CA GLN A 877 -15.33 -18.36 9.43
C GLN A 877 -14.64 -19.10 10.58
N VAL A 878 -15.00 -18.76 11.82
CA VAL A 878 -14.69 -19.59 13.00
C VAL A 878 -15.99 -20.17 13.53
N VAL A 879 -16.17 -21.48 13.31
CA VAL A 879 -17.48 -22.15 13.38
C VAL A 879 -18.07 -22.15 14.78
N ASP A 880 -17.23 -22.30 15.81
CA ASP A 880 -17.63 -22.41 17.21
C ASP A 880 -17.72 -21.06 17.93
N LYS A 881 -17.59 -19.93 17.21
CA LYS A 881 -17.58 -18.56 17.76
C LYS A 881 -18.54 -17.62 17.02
N GLY A 882 -19.71 -18.12 16.65
CA GLY A 882 -20.73 -17.34 15.91
C GLY A 882 -21.36 -16.20 16.72
N ASP A 883 -21.15 -16.18 18.04
CA ASP A 883 -21.58 -15.12 18.94
C ASP A 883 -20.66 -13.90 18.93
N GLN A 884 -19.45 -14.03 18.37
CA GLN A 884 -18.50 -12.92 18.26
C GLN A 884 -18.93 -11.93 17.16
N PRO A 885 -19.02 -10.62 17.47
CA PRO A 885 -19.60 -9.63 16.56
C PRO A 885 -18.73 -9.33 15.32
N ASP A 886 -17.44 -9.68 15.36
CA ASP A 886 -16.46 -9.49 14.29
C ASP A 886 -16.28 -10.73 13.40
N ASN A 887 -16.92 -11.84 13.74
CA ASN A 887 -16.98 -13.03 12.91
C ASN A 887 -17.93 -12.80 11.72
N TRP A 888 -17.83 -13.64 10.69
CA TRP A 888 -18.62 -13.49 9.47
C TRP A 888 -18.95 -14.85 8.83
N ILE A 889 -20.07 -14.90 8.11
CA ILE A 889 -20.52 -16.11 7.39
C ILE A 889 -19.60 -16.36 6.21
N GLU A 890 -18.93 -17.50 6.21
CA GLU A 890 -17.93 -17.85 5.22
C GLU A 890 -18.47 -18.90 4.25
N THR A 891 -18.32 -18.61 2.95
CA THR A 891 -19.02 -19.33 1.89
C THR A 891 -18.43 -20.70 1.58
N SER A 892 -17.11 -20.89 1.62
CA SER A 892 -16.48 -22.17 1.28
C SER A 892 -16.86 -23.27 2.28
N GLY A 893 -16.66 -23.03 3.58
CA GLY A 893 -17.06 -23.94 4.64
C GLY A 893 -18.55 -24.22 4.60
N SER A 894 -19.38 -23.16 4.48
CA SER A 894 -20.84 -23.31 4.38
C SER A 894 -21.27 -24.21 3.20
N ALA A 895 -20.61 -24.08 2.05
CA ALA A 895 -20.89 -24.91 0.88
C ALA A 895 -20.47 -26.37 1.12
N MET A 896 -19.26 -26.59 1.66
CA MET A 896 -18.76 -27.93 1.97
C MET A 896 -19.62 -28.65 3.02
N PHE A 897 -20.09 -27.94 4.05
CA PHE A 897 -21.01 -28.48 5.05
C PHE A 897 -22.36 -28.82 4.44
N THR A 898 -22.90 -27.95 3.59
CA THR A 898 -24.16 -28.20 2.88
C THR A 898 -24.07 -29.47 2.03
N TYR A 899 -22.97 -29.64 1.27
CA TYR A 899 -22.70 -30.86 0.52
C TYR A 899 -22.63 -32.09 1.44
N ALA A 900 -21.80 -32.03 2.48
CA ALA A 900 -21.56 -33.16 3.35
C ALA A 900 -22.85 -33.60 4.07
N ILE A 901 -23.69 -32.68 4.52
CA ILE A 901 -24.97 -33.00 5.16
C ILE A 901 -25.95 -33.61 4.15
N GLN A 902 -26.07 -33.05 2.95
CA GLN A 902 -26.93 -33.61 1.89
C GLN A 902 -26.48 -35.02 1.50
N GLN A 903 -25.17 -35.26 1.39
CA GLN A 903 -24.64 -36.60 1.08
C GLN A 903 -24.90 -37.58 2.23
N GLY A 904 -24.83 -37.15 3.50
CA GLY A 904 -25.23 -37.98 4.64
C GLY A 904 -26.70 -38.42 4.60
N ILE A 905 -27.59 -37.55 4.13
CA ILE A 905 -29.00 -37.89 3.87
C ILE A 905 -29.10 -38.92 2.74
N ASN A 906 -28.38 -38.70 1.62
CA ASN A 906 -28.38 -39.60 0.47
C ASN A 906 -27.87 -41.01 0.84
N LEU A 907 -26.88 -41.11 1.72
CA LEU A 907 -26.33 -42.37 2.24
C LEU A 907 -27.23 -43.03 3.30
N GLY A 908 -28.32 -42.38 3.73
CA GLY A 908 -29.20 -42.87 4.81
C GLY A 908 -28.55 -42.88 6.20
N ILE A 909 -27.43 -42.14 6.37
CA ILE A 909 -26.74 -42.01 7.66
C ILE A 909 -27.39 -40.92 8.51
N LEU A 910 -27.81 -39.82 7.87
CA LEU A 910 -28.60 -38.77 8.49
C LEU A 910 -30.07 -38.92 8.12
N LYS A 911 -30.95 -38.71 9.10
CA LYS A 911 -32.40 -38.71 8.87
C LYS A 911 -32.81 -37.45 8.12
N LYS A 912 -33.59 -37.61 7.05
CA LYS A 912 -34.02 -36.51 6.19
C LYS A 912 -34.80 -35.46 6.98
N GLU A 913 -35.65 -35.88 7.91
CA GLU A 913 -36.51 -35.00 8.71
C GLU A 913 -35.71 -34.10 9.64
N ASP A 914 -34.53 -34.55 10.08
CA ASP A 914 -33.67 -33.82 11.02
C ASP A 914 -32.75 -32.81 10.32
N TYR A 915 -32.44 -33.01 9.03
CA TYR A 915 -31.36 -32.28 8.34
C TYR A 915 -31.78 -31.58 7.04
N SER A 916 -32.97 -31.85 6.48
CA SER A 916 -33.39 -31.20 5.22
C SER A 916 -33.46 -29.68 5.32
N GLU A 917 -33.95 -29.15 6.45
CA GLU A 917 -33.99 -27.69 6.65
C GLU A 917 -32.59 -27.11 6.83
N VAL A 918 -31.67 -27.85 7.46
CA VAL A 918 -30.26 -27.44 7.60
C VAL A 918 -29.62 -27.29 6.22
N VAL A 919 -29.82 -28.26 5.32
CA VAL A 919 -29.32 -28.20 3.94
C VAL A 919 -29.95 -27.05 3.17
N LYS A 920 -31.27 -26.89 3.24
CA LYS A 920 -31.99 -25.80 2.55
C LYS A 920 -31.50 -24.43 3.00
N ASN A 921 -31.29 -24.24 4.30
CA ASN A 921 -30.75 -23.00 4.86
C ASN A 921 -29.30 -22.76 4.40
N GLY A 922 -28.45 -23.79 4.42
CA GLY A 922 -27.08 -23.70 3.92
C GLY A 922 -27.02 -23.36 2.43
N TYR A 923 -27.86 -24.01 1.62
CA TYR A 923 -28.01 -23.73 0.19
C TYR A 923 -28.43 -22.28 -0.07
N ASN A 924 -29.45 -21.78 0.65
CA ASN A 924 -29.88 -20.39 0.53
C ASN A 924 -28.78 -19.42 0.94
N ALA A 925 -28.02 -19.72 2.01
CA ALA A 925 -26.92 -18.88 2.47
C ALA A 925 -25.84 -18.72 1.40
N ILE A 926 -25.39 -19.83 0.80
CA ILE A 926 -24.35 -19.78 -0.24
C ILE A 926 -24.85 -19.12 -1.53
N VAL A 927 -26.11 -19.34 -1.92
CA VAL A 927 -26.72 -18.70 -3.11
C VAL A 927 -26.88 -17.20 -2.92
N ASN A 928 -27.18 -16.73 -1.70
CA ASN A 928 -27.22 -15.29 -1.39
C ASN A 928 -25.85 -14.61 -1.56
N HIS A 929 -24.77 -15.36 -1.53
CA HIS A 929 -23.42 -14.89 -1.82
C HIS A 929 -23.01 -15.07 -3.29
N ALA A 930 -23.88 -15.55 -4.17
CA ALA A 930 -23.61 -15.70 -5.60
C ALA A 930 -24.39 -14.70 -6.46
N LYS A 931 -23.78 -14.16 -7.51
CA LYS A 931 -24.41 -13.23 -8.46
C LYS A 931 -23.94 -13.46 -9.89
N ILE A 932 -24.82 -13.22 -10.86
CA ILE A 932 -24.44 -13.10 -12.27
C ILE A 932 -23.92 -11.68 -12.53
N ASN A 933 -22.70 -11.58 -13.05
CA ASN A 933 -22.08 -10.30 -13.38
C ASN A 933 -22.43 -9.77 -14.79
N GLU A 934 -21.90 -8.61 -15.16
CA GLU A 934 -22.14 -7.94 -16.45
C GLU A 934 -21.67 -8.73 -17.70
N ARG A 935 -20.88 -9.79 -17.49
CA ARG A 935 -20.42 -10.72 -18.53
C ARG A 935 -21.23 -12.02 -18.52
N GLY A 936 -22.29 -12.10 -17.73
CA GLY A 936 -23.08 -13.32 -17.58
C GLY A 936 -22.36 -14.43 -16.82
N LEU A 937 -21.28 -14.14 -16.10
CA LEU A 937 -20.52 -15.15 -15.34
C LEU A 937 -20.97 -15.15 -13.87
N VAL A 938 -20.94 -16.32 -13.23
CA VAL A 938 -21.23 -16.48 -11.79
C VAL A 938 -20.05 -15.97 -10.97
N ASP A 939 -20.28 -14.98 -10.12
CA ASP A 939 -19.34 -14.47 -9.12
C ASP A 939 -19.82 -14.85 -7.70
N ILE A 940 -18.91 -15.31 -6.85
CA ILE A 940 -19.16 -15.79 -5.48
C ILE A 940 -18.41 -14.88 -4.49
N TYR A 941 -19.12 -14.36 -3.51
CA TYR A 941 -18.63 -13.37 -2.53
C TYR A 941 -18.44 -13.99 -1.14
N GLU A 942 -17.93 -13.20 -0.19
CA GLU A 942 -17.84 -13.55 1.23
C GLU A 942 -17.17 -14.91 1.47
N ALA A 943 -15.96 -15.09 0.92
CA ALA A 943 -15.23 -16.35 0.99
C ALA A 943 -13.78 -16.15 1.40
N CYS A 944 -13.25 -17.08 2.19
CA CYS A 944 -11.83 -17.14 2.49
C CYS A 944 -11.08 -17.72 1.28
N ASP A 945 -9.92 -17.15 0.93
CA ASP A 945 -9.00 -17.77 -0.03
C ASP A 945 -7.96 -18.56 0.76
N GLY A 946 -7.87 -19.88 0.53
CA GLY A 946 -7.23 -20.84 1.44
C GLY A 946 -6.03 -20.35 2.24
N LEU A 947 -6.04 -20.61 3.55
CA LEU A 947 -5.03 -20.16 4.52
C LEU A 947 -4.36 -21.34 5.23
N GLY A 948 -3.12 -21.15 5.68
CA GLY A 948 -2.46 -22.13 6.56
C GLY A 948 -2.83 -21.94 8.02
N VAL A 949 -2.45 -22.87 8.90
CA VAL A 949 -2.81 -22.81 10.34
C VAL A 949 -2.36 -21.49 10.98
N GLN A 950 -3.32 -20.77 11.58
CA GLN A 950 -3.11 -19.48 12.23
C GLN A 950 -2.88 -19.63 13.74
N THR A 951 -2.31 -18.59 14.34
CA THR A 951 -1.93 -18.56 15.77
C THR A 951 -3.02 -17.98 16.69
N SER A 952 -4.08 -17.38 16.14
CA SER A 952 -5.15 -16.79 16.95
C SER A 952 -6.43 -16.58 16.15
N TYR A 953 -7.53 -16.37 16.88
CA TYR A 953 -8.86 -16.05 16.36
C TYR A 953 -8.82 -14.84 15.42
N GLU A 954 -8.17 -13.76 15.85
CA GLU A 954 -8.09 -12.50 15.09
C GLU A 954 -7.42 -12.72 13.73
N LYS A 955 -6.48 -13.66 13.62
CA LYS A 955 -5.84 -13.98 12.34
C LYS A 955 -6.75 -14.76 11.40
N TYR A 956 -7.65 -15.59 11.93
CA TYR A 956 -8.67 -16.28 11.12
C TYR A 956 -9.74 -15.32 10.61
N ILE A 957 -10.29 -14.48 11.49
CA ILE A 957 -11.39 -13.58 11.10
C ILE A 957 -10.95 -12.39 10.26
N ASN A 958 -9.72 -11.89 10.45
CA ASN A 958 -9.13 -10.82 9.63
C ASN A 958 -8.39 -11.37 8.39
N TYR A 959 -8.54 -12.67 8.10
CA TYR A 959 -8.05 -13.21 6.84
C TYR A 959 -8.86 -12.64 5.68
N ARG A 960 -8.21 -12.50 4.52
CA ARG A 960 -8.78 -11.82 3.36
C ARG A 960 -10.05 -12.54 2.89
N LYS A 961 -11.10 -11.75 2.66
CA LYS A 961 -12.26 -12.17 1.85
C LYS A 961 -11.94 -11.97 0.38
N SER A 962 -12.11 -13.00 -0.44
CA SER A 962 -11.83 -12.96 -1.87
C SER A 962 -13.12 -13.25 -2.65
N LEU A 963 -13.36 -12.44 -3.68
CA LEU A 963 -14.31 -12.74 -4.74
C LEU A 963 -13.82 -13.97 -5.50
N ASN A 964 -14.72 -14.93 -5.76
CA ASN A 964 -14.40 -16.19 -6.41
C ASN A 964 -13.25 -16.95 -5.74
N ALA A 965 -13.09 -16.83 -4.42
CA ALA A 965 -12.08 -17.57 -3.69
C ALA A 965 -12.13 -19.06 -4.08
N LYS A 966 -10.97 -19.66 -4.32
CA LYS A 966 -10.85 -20.88 -5.12
C LYS A 966 -11.59 -22.06 -4.52
N GLU A 967 -11.51 -22.21 -3.21
CA GLU A 967 -12.25 -23.22 -2.45
C GLU A 967 -13.75 -22.96 -2.43
N ALA A 968 -14.16 -21.70 -2.24
CA ALA A 968 -15.58 -21.35 -2.26
C ALA A 968 -16.21 -21.57 -3.63
N TYR A 969 -15.49 -21.25 -4.70
CA TYR A 969 -16.00 -21.42 -6.06
C TYR A 969 -16.29 -22.89 -6.36
N VAL A 970 -15.38 -23.78 -5.97
CA VAL A 970 -15.56 -25.22 -6.17
C VAL A 970 -16.52 -25.83 -5.16
N GLY A 971 -16.48 -25.41 -3.88
CA GLY A 971 -17.42 -25.87 -2.85
C GLY A 971 -18.85 -25.51 -3.19
N PHE A 972 -19.07 -24.31 -3.70
CA PHE A 972 -20.37 -23.87 -4.21
C PHE A 972 -20.86 -24.77 -5.35
N LEU A 973 -19.99 -25.09 -6.31
CA LEU A 973 -20.32 -26.03 -7.39
C LEU A 973 -20.76 -27.40 -6.84
N TRP A 974 -20.03 -27.97 -5.88
CA TRP A 974 -20.39 -29.27 -5.30
C TRP A 974 -21.71 -29.21 -4.53
N ALA A 975 -21.89 -28.19 -3.70
CA ALA A 975 -23.09 -28.01 -2.88
C ALA A 975 -24.33 -27.77 -3.74
N THR A 976 -24.22 -26.95 -4.78
CA THR A 976 -25.32 -26.70 -5.72
C THR A 976 -25.61 -27.93 -6.55
N GLU A 977 -24.61 -28.63 -7.06
CA GLU A 977 -24.80 -29.86 -7.85
C GLU A 977 -25.58 -30.91 -7.08
N ILE A 978 -25.18 -31.23 -5.85
CA ILE A 978 -25.84 -32.30 -5.07
C ILE A 978 -27.28 -31.94 -4.67
N VAL A 979 -27.57 -30.66 -4.40
CA VAL A 979 -28.90 -30.17 -4.03
C VAL A 979 -29.81 -30.04 -5.27
N GLU A 980 -29.27 -29.59 -6.40
CA GLU A 980 -29.99 -29.42 -7.67
C GLU A 980 -30.08 -30.72 -8.48
N ARG A 981 -29.40 -31.80 -8.07
CA ARG A 981 -29.22 -33.06 -8.81
C ARG A 981 -30.52 -33.63 -9.39
N ASP A 982 -31.59 -33.65 -8.62
CA ASP A 982 -32.89 -34.18 -9.07
C ASP A 982 -33.50 -33.32 -10.19
N THR A 983 -33.29 -32.01 -10.17
CA THR A 983 -33.69 -31.07 -11.24
C THR A 983 -32.83 -31.27 -12.48
N ILE A 984 -31.50 -31.40 -12.32
CA ILE A 984 -30.55 -31.68 -13.41
C ILE A 984 -30.92 -32.99 -14.13
N LYS A 985 -31.24 -34.06 -13.39
CA LYS A 985 -31.62 -35.34 -13.99
C LYS A 985 -32.97 -35.31 -14.70
N LYS A 986 -33.88 -34.43 -14.28
CA LYS A 986 -35.19 -34.24 -14.93
C LYS A 986 -35.07 -33.48 -16.25
N SER A 987 -34.18 -32.49 -16.36
CA SER A 987 -33.98 -31.76 -17.62
C SER A 987 -33.31 -32.59 -18.73
N LYS A 988 -32.71 -33.74 -18.37
CA LYS A 988 -32.14 -34.73 -19.30
C LYS A 988 -33.16 -35.71 -19.90
N ARG A 989 -34.32 -35.88 -19.25
CA ARG A 989 -35.41 -36.76 -19.71
C ARG A 989 -36.37 -35.96 -20.56
#